data_AF-A0A927GR58-F1
#
_entry.id   AF-A0A927GR58-F1
#
_cell.length_a   1.000
_cell.length_b   1.000
_cell.length_c   1.000
_cell.angle_alpha   90.00
_cell.angle_beta   90.00
_cell.angle_gamma   90.00
#
_symmetry.space_group_name_H-M   'P 1'
#
loop_
_entity.id
_entity.type
_entity.pdbx_description
1 polymer ?
#
loop_
_entity_poly.entity_id
_entity_poly.type
_entity_poly.pdbx_seq_one_letter_code
_entity_poly.pdbx_strand_id
1 'polypeptide(L)'
;MNVGKRLSSGRRMVLIARAVALLAAAALLVVPLLLQAQTAQAAAPALERIRVALLVNLPGTYTNNATAASLSGSEGLQVKLRGSAAWDQLAAGEYARVALDDYKVLVGESADYRAAAAVLEQVKKSSSAAWLVSAQGGQGALTYRVLEGAYASAADAQAAVSKWSGDAALQSLPGALAPRLAGPLRLASAPYTTLQEARAAAAVAVAAGLEAYPAVIGSGADVRYVAVIGAAADEAQLAALREQASAVEALGELAVLDRAQPVVVLLRDHTRTAQAAASDALYLIGGTGTKLWLGGPESGRIKLDERYGRSYRGGFELSAHNGMLAAVNELPFEHYLYSVVGAEMPASWSAEALKAQAVAARTYALHKNGDAFEIANVVDTVLSQAYSGVASESASVTAAVDATAGEVMLYNGQVIEALFSSSAGGATADASEVWGNEVAYLRSVESPDEVSEQGLYAWYRIALEDGRTGYTREDLLEDTGTKTSGGQAILRIVGSDVMVRPIPLVQSDVEPVAKLQSGARVVLVEQAVQSNAMSWVRGPMDAEALLTAINKRLSTPISGPIRTLTIAESGPSGRALKIEVNGQTVDIRYPDSLRSALGGLPSTRFTVDETGRVTVLGSGGAKTERPYDASPLHAAGADRVEQAGGTYYVLDGSGRLRAATQDAQFRFVGTGNGHGVGLSQYGARSMAEDGYDYREILTHYYNGITISKG
;
A
#
# COMPACT_ATOMS: atom_id res chain seq x y z
N MET A 1 -32.75 -38.05 74.42
CA MET A 1 -33.02 -39.37 75.04
C MET A 1 -32.77 -40.46 74.01
N ASN A 2 -32.34 -41.60 74.51
CA ASN A 2 -31.58 -42.65 73.83
C ASN A 2 -32.46 -43.61 73.01
N VAL A 3 -31.85 -44.28 72.00
CA VAL A 3 -32.26 -45.58 71.36
C VAL A 3 -33.55 -45.54 70.50
N GLY A 4 -33.70 -46.13 69.32
CA GLY A 4 -32.90 -47.06 68.50
C GLY A 4 -33.83 -48.08 67.80
N LYS A 5 -33.35 -48.63 66.66
CA LYS A 5 -33.80 -49.85 65.91
C LYS A 5 -35.05 -49.75 65.02
N ARG A 6 -34.91 -49.93 63.67
CA ARG A 6 -34.92 -51.20 62.87
C ARG A 6 -36.29 -51.90 62.95
N LEU A 7 -37.02 -52.34 61.91
CA LEU A 7 -36.80 -52.71 60.50
C LEU A 7 -38.21 -52.74 59.83
N SER A 8 -38.31 -52.55 58.51
CA SER A 8 -39.05 -53.53 57.66
C SER A 8 -38.61 -53.44 56.20
N SER A 9 -37.79 -54.42 55.85
CA SER A 9 -37.46 -54.89 54.51
C SER A 9 -38.68 -55.55 53.88
N GLY A 10 -39.11 -55.11 52.70
CA GLY A 10 -40.16 -55.81 51.95
C GLY A 10 -40.59 -55.18 50.63
N ARG A 11 -40.31 -53.89 50.40
CA ARG A 11 -40.69 -53.20 49.15
C ARG A 11 -39.53 -52.59 48.34
N ARG A 12 -38.28 -52.79 48.75
CA ARG A 12 -37.11 -52.19 48.07
C ARG A 12 -36.51 -53.05 46.95
N MET A 13 -36.88 -54.32 46.82
CA MET A 13 -36.16 -55.22 45.89
C MET A 13 -36.69 -55.24 44.44
N VAL A 14 -37.89 -54.71 44.18
CA VAL A 14 -38.46 -54.65 42.82
C VAL A 14 -38.31 -53.27 42.17
N LEU A 15 -38.04 -52.22 42.95
CA LEU A 15 -37.78 -50.87 42.44
C LEU A 15 -36.29 -50.61 42.11
N ILE A 16 -35.36 -51.33 42.74
CA ILE A 16 -33.92 -51.16 42.46
C ILE A 16 -33.51 -51.85 41.15
N ALA A 17 -34.15 -52.97 40.77
CA ALA A 17 -33.83 -53.66 39.51
C ALA A 17 -34.23 -52.86 38.25
N ARG A 18 -35.28 -52.01 38.33
CA ARG A 18 -35.65 -51.11 37.22
C ARG A 18 -34.88 -49.78 37.23
N ALA A 19 -34.41 -49.30 38.38
CA ALA A 19 -33.59 -48.10 38.46
C ALA A 19 -32.14 -48.33 38.00
N VAL A 20 -31.56 -49.51 38.26
CA VAL A 20 -30.18 -49.84 37.83
C VAL A 20 -30.11 -50.10 36.32
N ALA A 21 -31.16 -50.64 35.70
CA ALA A 21 -31.22 -50.80 34.24
C ALA A 21 -31.37 -49.46 33.49
N LEU A 22 -32.07 -48.47 34.08
CA LEU A 22 -32.23 -47.13 33.49
C LEU A 22 -30.99 -46.25 33.70
N LEU A 23 -30.25 -46.40 34.80
CA LEU A 23 -28.98 -45.70 35.03
C LEU A 23 -27.81 -46.30 34.23
N ALA A 24 -27.81 -47.61 33.95
CA ALA A 24 -26.82 -48.21 33.05
C ALA A 24 -27.05 -47.81 31.58
N ALA A 25 -28.31 -47.67 31.15
CA ALA A 25 -28.63 -47.18 29.80
C ALA A 25 -28.32 -45.68 29.64
N ALA A 26 -28.50 -44.86 30.68
CA ALA A 26 -28.11 -43.45 30.65
C ALA A 26 -26.59 -43.24 30.73
N ALA A 27 -25.85 -44.10 31.46
CA ALA A 27 -24.38 -44.03 31.51
C ALA A 27 -23.71 -44.56 30.23
N LEU A 28 -24.31 -45.53 29.53
CA LEU A 28 -23.82 -46.02 28.22
C LEU A 28 -24.21 -45.14 27.02
N LEU A 29 -25.13 -44.19 27.18
CA LEU A 29 -25.46 -43.19 26.16
C LEU A 29 -24.75 -41.85 26.34
N VAL A 30 -24.13 -41.60 27.51
CA VAL A 30 -23.37 -40.35 27.76
C VAL A 30 -21.85 -40.54 27.52
N VAL A 31 -21.34 -41.77 27.56
CA VAL A 31 -19.91 -42.05 27.30
C VAL A 31 -19.51 -42.02 25.81
N PRO A 32 -20.36 -42.33 24.80
CA PRO A 32 -20.01 -42.07 23.41
C PRO A 32 -20.25 -40.60 22.99
N LEU A 33 -21.06 -39.83 23.74
CA LEU A 33 -21.32 -38.41 23.46
C LEU A 33 -20.23 -37.47 23.99
N LEU A 34 -19.35 -37.95 24.88
CA LEU A 34 -18.15 -37.24 25.33
C LEU A 34 -16.87 -37.68 24.61
N LEU A 35 -16.93 -38.67 23.72
CA LEU A 35 -15.83 -39.08 22.83
C LEU A 35 -16.04 -38.72 21.35
N GLN A 36 -17.15 -38.02 21.02
CA GLN A 36 -17.39 -37.45 19.68
C GLN A 36 -17.35 -35.92 19.64
N ALA A 37 -16.86 -35.28 20.69
CA ALA A 37 -16.20 -33.98 20.53
C ALA A 37 -14.74 -34.22 20.07
N GLN A 38 -14.56 -34.97 18.97
CA GLN A 38 -13.51 -34.55 18.06
C GLN A 38 -13.93 -33.15 17.67
N THR A 39 -13.23 -32.14 18.18
CA THR A 39 -13.23 -30.84 17.54
C THR A 39 -13.01 -31.15 16.06
N ALA A 40 -14.06 -31.05 15.25
CA ALA A 40 -13.90 -30.89 13.84
C ALA A 40 -13.13 -29.58 13.74
N GLN A 41 -11.80 -29.67 13.77
CA GLN A 41 -10.91 -28.59 13.43
C GLN A 41 -11.37 -28.23 12.03
N ALA A 42 -12.12 -27.13 11.88
CA ALA A 42 -12.51 -26.66 10.57
C ALA A 42 -11.20 -26.58 9.78
N ALA A 43 -11.11 -27.30 8.66
CA ALA A 43 -9.93 -27.23 7.81
C ALA A 43 -9.69 -25.75 7.53
N ALA A 44 -8.45 -25.29 7.73
CA ALA A 44 -8.12 -23.91 7.46
C ALA A 44 -8.51 -23.58 6.01
N PRO A 45 -9.13 -22.41 5.74
CA PRO A 45 -9.49 -22.05 4.38
C PRO A 45 -8.23 -22.06 3.50
N ALA A 46 -8.27 -22.85 2.44
CA ALA A 46 -7.19 -22.94 1.46
C ALA A 46 -7.58 -22.18 0.20
N LEU A 47 -6.65 -21.39 -0.33
CA LEU A 47 -6.80 -20.66 -1.58
C LEU A 47 -5.75 -21.16 -2.57
N GLU A 48 -6.17 -21.74 -3.69
CA GLU A 48 -5.23 -22.22 -4.70
C GLU A 48 -4.58 -21.06 -5.48
N ARG A 49 -5.38 -20.05 -5.82
CA ARG A 49 -4.95 -18.88 -6.59
C ARG A 49 -5.43 -17.61 -5.96
N ILE A 50 -4.57 -16.61 -5.92
CA ILE A 50 -4.90 -15.27 -5.47
C ILE A 50 -5.00 -14.32 -6.65
N ARG A 51 -5.90 -13.34 -6.51
CA ARG A 51 -6.18 -12.28 -7.48
C ARG A 51 -5.76 -10.94 -6.88
N VAL A 52 -4.82 -10.26 -7.51
CA VAL A 52 -4.26 -8.97 -7.08
C VAL A 52 -4.64 -7.89 -8.09
N ALA A 53 -5.45 -6.92 -7.67
CA ALA A 53 -5.81 -5.79 -8.53
C ALA A 53 -4.65 -4.78 -8.59
N LEU A 54 -4.11 -4.55 -9.80
CA LEU A 54 -3.02 -3.58 -10.03
C LEU A 54 -3.53 -2.27 -10.62
N LEU A 55 -4.50 -2.37 -11.54
CA LEU A 55 -5.24 -1.24 -12.10
C LEU A 55 -6.72 -1.50 -11.81
N VAL A 56 -7.38 -0.60 -11.10
CA VAL A 56 -8.80 -0.72 -10.75
C VAL A 56 -9.36 0.62 -10.27
N ASN A 57 -10.66 0.83 -10.51
CA ASN A 57 -11.40 1.96 -9.98
C ASN A 57 -12.37 1.48 -8.88
N LEU A 58 -12.02 1.66 -7.61
CA LEU A 58 -12.88 1.38 -6.44
C LEU A 58 -13.11 2.69 -5.66
N PRO A 59 -14.12 3.49 -6.03
CA PRO A 59 -14.37 4.80 -5.43
C PRO A 59 -14.46 4.73 -3.90
N GLY A 60 -13.71 5.60 -3.22
CA GLY A 60 -13.66 5.65 -1.75
C GLY A 60 -12.78 4.59 -1.08
N THR A 61 -12.19 3.66 -1.85
CA THR A 61 -11.33 2.58 -1.33
C THR A 61 -9.94 2.61 -1.96
N TYR A 62 -9.84 2.35 -3.27
CA TYR A 62 -8.57 2.30 -4.00
C TYR A 62 -8.79 2.63 -5.48
N THR A 63 -8.06 3.61 -6.01
CA THR A 63 -8.17 4.02 -7.41
C THR A 63 -6.78 4.11 -8.04
N ASN A 64 -6.52 3.23 -9.01
CA ASN A 64 -5.36 3.29 -9.88
C ASN A 64 -5.83 3.06 -11.32
N ASN A 65 -6.09 4.17 -12.02
CA ASN A 65 -6.72 4.15 -13.34
C ASN A 65 -5.69 4.23 -14.45
N ALA A 66 -5.94 3.51 -15.54
CA ALA A 66 -5.24 3.67 -16.81
C ALA A 66 -6.22 3.60 -17.97
N THR A 67 -5.96 4.36 -19.03
CA THR A 67 -6.74 4.28 -20.28
C THR A 67 -6.39 3.04 -21.10
N ALA A 68 -5.20 2.48 -20.86
CA ALA A 68 -4.68 1.28 -21.49
C ALA A 68 -3.71 0.55 -20.56
N ALA A 69 -3.60 -0.77 -20.70
CA ALA A 69 -2.56 -1.58 -20.09
C ALA A 69 -1.70 -2.23 -21.18
N SER A 70 -0.37 -2.16 -21.07
CA SER A 70 0.56 -2.79 -22.00
C SER A 70 1.33 -3.90 -21.29
N LEU A 71 1.26 -5.12 -21.82
CA LEU A 71 1.84 -6.32 -21.21
C LEU A 71 2.73 -7.05 -22.21
N SER A 72 3.88 -7.56 -21.77
CA SER A 72 4.73 -8.46 -22.58
C SER A 72 5.18 -9.66 -21.76
N GLY A 73 5.28 -10.82 -22.42
CA GLY A 73 5.73 -12.07 -21.80
C GLY A 73 7.19 -12.37 -22.13
N SER A 74 7.98 -12.80 -21.16
CA SER A 74 9.37 -13.24 -21.37
C SER A 74 9.48 -14.50 -22.26
N GLU A 75 8.42 -15.30 -22.29
CA GLU A 75 8.30 -16.52 -23.10
C GLU A 75 7.10 -16.45 -24.07
N GLY A 76 6.60 -15.23 -24.34
CA GLY A 76 5.39 -14.99 -25.11
C GLY A 76 4.11 -14.99 -24.27
N LEU A 77 2.99 -14.64 -24.90
CA LEU A 77 1.67 -14.54 -24.27
C LEU A 77 0.60 -15.26 -25.09
N GLN A 78 -0.16 -16.12 -24.43
CA GLN A 78 -1.45 -16.63 -24.92
C GLN A 78 -2.54 -15.61 -24.61
N VAL A 79 -3.35 -15.32 -25.63
CA VAL A 79 -4.51 -14.42 -25.52
C VAL A 79 -5.78 -15.23 -25.69
N LYS A 80 -6.67 -15.13 -24.70
CA LYS A 80 -7.96 -15.84 -24.71
C LYS A 80 -9.04 -15.05 -24.00
N LEU A 81 -10.30 -15.38 -24.25
CA LEU A 81 -11.37 -15.02 -23.34
C LEU A 81 -11.33 -15.98 -22.14
N ARG A 82 -11.67 -15.51 -20.94
CA ARG A 82 -11.69 -16.39 -19.76
C ARG A 82 -12.67 -17.54 -20.00
N GLY A 83 -12.18 -18.77 -19.88
CA GLY A 83 -12.96 -20.00 -20.16
C GLY A 83 -12.94 -20.47 -21.62
N SER A 84 -12.27 -19.76 -22.54
CA SER A 84 -12.12 -20.18 -23.94
C SER A 84 -10.76 -20.80 -24.25
N ALA A 85 -10.64 -21.39 -25.44
CA ALA A 85 -9.34 -21.67 -26.04
C ALA A 85 -8.62 -20.35 -26.40
N ALA A 86 -7.29 -20.40 -26.50
CA ALA A 86 -6.50 -19.29 -27.00
C ALA A 86 -6.72 -19.11 -28.51
N TRP A 87 -6.87 -17.85 -28.92
CA TRP A 87 -7.08 -17.46 -30.32
C TRP A 87 -5.94 -16.57 -30.85
N ASP A 88 -5.10 -16.02 -29.97
CA ASP A 88 -3.86 -15.34 -30.32
C ASP A 88 -2.68 -15.88 -29.51
N GLN A 89 -1.49 -15.72 -30.07
CA GLN A 89 -0.23 -16.03 -29.43
C GLN A 89 0.80 -14.96 -29.82
N LEU A 90 1.25 -14.19 -28.86
CA LEU A 90 2.34 -13.23 -29.02
C LEU A 90 3.68 -13.89 -28.70
N ALA A 91 4.71 -13.53 -29.45
CA ALA A 91 6.07 -13.99 -29.23
C ALA A 91 6.69 -13.31 -27.99
N ALA A 92 7.83 -13.85 -27.54
CA ALA A 92 8.56 -13.29 -26.41
C ALA A 92 8.94 -11.82 -26.66
N GLY A 93 8.64 -10.95 -25.70
CA GLY A 93 8.91 -9.52 -25.77
C GLY A 93 7.93 -8.70 -26.64
N GLU A 94 7.03 -9.33 -27.39
CA GLU A 94 5.93 -8.61 -28.06
C GLU A 94 4.92 -8.12 -27.02
N TYR A 95 4.37 -6.93 -27.26
CA TYR A 95 3.41 -6.30 -26.35
C TYR A 95 1.98 -6.53 -26.81
N ALA A 96 1.15 -6.98 -25.87
CA ALA A 96 -0.30 -6.84 -25.89
C ALA A 96 -0.67 -5.51 -25.24
N ARG A 97 -1.28 -4.60 -26.00
CA ARG A 97 -1.94 -3.42 -25.45
C ARG A 97 -3.42 -3.70 -25.31
N VAL A 98 -4.03 -3.32 -24.20
CA VAL A 98 -5.43 -3.59 -23.88
C VAL A 98 -6.10 -2.31 -23.42
N ALA A 99 -7.30 -2.05 -23.92
CA ALA A 99 -8.13 -0.91 -23.52
C ALA A 99 -9.61 -1.28 -23.61
N LEU A 100 -10.50 -0.39 -23.16
CA LEU A 100 -11.94 -0.58 -23.35
C LEU A 100 -12.39 -0.10 -24.73
N ASP A 101 -13.41 -0.74 -25.30
CA ASP A 101 -14.18 -0.22 -26.42
C ASP A 101 -15.27 0.72 -25.88
N ASP A 102 -14.83 1.91 -25.46
CA ASP A 102 -15.62 3.00 -24.87
C ASP A 102 -15.59 4.27 -25.76
N TYR A 103 -16.07 5.40 -25.23
CA TYR A 103 -16.05 6.67 -25.94
C TYR A 103 -14.64 7.25 -26.03
N LYS A 104 -14.27 7.73 -27.22
CA LYS A 104 -12.97 8.33 -27.54
C LYS A 104 -13.15 9.51 -28.48
N VAL A 105 -12.09 10.30 -28.65
CA VAL A 105 -12.01 11.28 -29.73
C VAL A 105 -11.13 10.73 -30.85
N LEU A 106 -11.67 10.63 -32.07
CA LEU A 106 -10.82 10.54 -33.25
C LEU A 106 -10.33 11.95 -33.57
N VAL A 107 -9.06 12.21 -33.29
CA VAL A 107 -8.45 13.54 -33.48
C VAL A 107 -8.12 13.79 -34.95
N GLY A 108 -7.64 12.77 -35.64
CA GLY A 108 -7.25 12.88 -37.05
C GLY A 108 -6.98 11.52 -37.69
N GLU A 109 -7.05 11.50 -39.01
CA GLU A 109 -6.81 10.32 -39.85
C GLU A 109 -5.88 10.68 -41.02
N SER A 110 -4.99 9.77 -41.40
CA SER A 110 -4.08 9.96 -42.53
C SER A 110 -3.61 8.62 -43.12
N ALA A 111 -3.35 8.58 -44.42
CA ALA A 111 -2.60 7.47 -45.05
C ALA A 111 -1.08 7.60 -44.82
N ASP A 112 -0.59 8.79 -44.46
CA ASP A 112 0.82 9.04 -44.13
C ASP A 112 1.06 8.92 -42.62
N TYR A 113 1.89 7.95 -42.25
CA TYR A 113 2.34 7.72 -40.89
C TYR A 113 2.98 8.97 -40.26
N ARG A 114 3.81 9.72 -41.00
CA ARG A 114 4.51 10.89 -40.44
C ARG A 114 3.55 12.00 -40.05
N ALA A 115 2.53 12.24 -40.88
CA ALA A 115 1.48 13.18 -40.57
C ALA A 115 0.70 12.75 -39.31
N ALA A 116 0.30 11.49 -39.22
CA ALA A 116 -0.40 10.96 -38.05
C ALA A 116 0.47 10.97 -36.78
N ALA A 117 1.77 10.70 -36.90
CA ALA A 117 2.73 10.77 -35.79
C ALA A 117 2.90 12.21 -35.29
N ALA A 118 2.95 13.21 -36.17
CA ALA A 118 3.00 14.62 -35.76
C ALA A 118 1.74 15.05 -34.99
N VAL A 119 0.57 14.57 -35.41
CA VAL A 119 -0.69 14.78 -34.70
C VAL A 119 -0.63 14.13 -33.31
N LEU A 120 -0.18 12.87 -33.22
CA LEU A 120 0.00 12.18 -31.95
C LEU A 120 0.94 12.95 -31.01
N GLU A 121 2.10 13.40 -31.49
CA GLU A 121 3.06 14.16 -30.69
C GLU A 121 2.46 15.46 -30.16
N GLN A 122 1.69 16.18 -30.97
CA GLN A 122 1.03 17.40 -30.55
C GLN A 122 -0.02 17.13 -29.46
N VAL A 123 -0.85 16.09 -29.63
CA VAL A 123 -1.86 15.69 -28.62
C VAL A 123 -1.17 15.24 -27.32
N LYS A 124 -0.06 14.50 -27.42
CA LYS A 124 0.71 14.00 -26.26
C LYS A 124 1.29 15.08 -25.36
N LYS A 125 1.44 16.32 -25.85
CA LYS A 125 1.84 17.47 -25.01
C LYS A 125 0.81 17.81 -23.94
N SER A 126 -0.46 17.48 -24.18
CA SER A 126 -1.61 17.87 -23.34
C SER A 126 -2.48 16.69 -22.90
N SER A 127 -2.18 15.46 -23.34
CA SER A 127 -2.86 14.23 -22.93
C SER A 127 -1.98 13.00 -23.08
N SER A 128 -1.74 12.27 -21.99
CA SER A 128 -1.05 10.97 -22.03
C SER A 128 -1.94 9.83 -22.54
N ALA A 129 -3.24 10.08 -22.76
CA ALA A 129 -4.21 9.09 -23.20
C ALA A 129 -4.32 8.97 -24.73
N ALA A 130 -3.39 9.58 -25.47
CA ALA A 130 -3.38 9.54 -26.93
C ALA A 130 -2.57 8.37 -27.49
N TRP A 131 -3.08 7.77 -28.55
CA TRP A 131 -2.50 6.62 -29.24
C TRP A 131 -2.73 6.69 -30.75
N LEU A 132 -1.79 6.09 -31.47
CA LEU A 132 -1.80 6.00 -32.92
C LEU A 132 -2.08 4.56 -33.31
N VAL A 133 -3.21 4.33 -33.98
CA VAL A 133 -3.64 3.02 -34.43
C VAL A 133 -3.73 2.97 -35.95
N SER A 134 -3.77 1.78 -36.53
CA SER A 134 -4.02 1.62 -37.97
C SER A 134 -5.09 0.57 -38.28
N ALA A 135 -5.79 0.80 -39.40
CA ALA A 135 -6.62 -0.18 -40.08
C ALA A 135 -5.96 -0.56 -41.41
N GLN A 136 -6.08 -1.82 -41.80
CA GLN A 136 -5.51 -2.33 -43.05
C GLN A 136 -6.61 -2.56 -44.08
N GLY A 137 -6.47 -1.92 -45.24
CA GLY A 137 -7.32 -2.12 -46.41
C GLY A 137 -6.79 -3.16 -47.39
N GLY A 138 -7.43 -3.24 -48.56
CA GLY A 138 -7.01 -4.07 -49.68
C GLY A 138 -5.56 -3.82 -50.09
N GLN A 139 -4.85 -4.88 -50.51
CA GLN A 139 -3.43 -4.85 -50.90
C GLN A 139 -2.44 -4.36 -49.81
N GLY A 140 -2.89 -4.25 -48.55
CA GLY A 140 -2.00 -3.91 -47.44
C GLY A 140 -1.84 -2.41 -47.14
N ALA A 141 -2.60 -1.54 -47.82
CA ALA A 141 -2.63 -0.11 -47.51
C ALA A 141 -3.10 0.12 -46.07
N LEU A 142 -2.43 1.03 -45.35
CA LEU A 142 -2.77 1.39 -43.97
C LEU A 142 -3.38 2.78 -43.90
N THR A 143 -4.43 2.90 -43.10
CA THR A 143 -5.00 4.17 -42.67
C THR A 143 -4.71 4.34 -41.19
N TYR A 144 -3.98 5.39 -40.84
CA TYR A 144 -3.56 5.72 -39.48
C TYR A 144 -4.54 6.67 -38.82
N ARG A 145 -4.87 6.42 -37.55
CA ARG A 145 -5.82 7.20 -36.75
C ARG A 145 -5.20 7.58 -35.41
N VAL A 146 -5.30 8.85 -35.06
CA VAL A 146 -4.95 9.32 -33.71
C VAL A 146 -6.22 9.36 -32.89
N LEU A 147 -6.30 8.47 -31.90
CA LEU A 147 -7.38 8.42 -30.94
C LEU A 147 -6.91 9.06 -29.63
N GLU A 148 -7.83 9.64 -28.87
CA GLU A 148 -7.54 10.22 -27.56
C GLU A 148 -8.63 9.90 -26.53
N GLY A 149 -8.18 9.57 -25.32
CA GLY A 149 -9.03 9.34 -24.16
C GLY A 149 -9.58 7.91 -24.03
N ALA A 150 -10.32 7.74 -22.93
CA ALA A 150 -11.12 6.58 -22.58
C ALA A 150 -12.23 7.10 -21.66
N TYR A 151 -13.33 7.56 -22.26
CA TYR A 151 -14.37 8.32 -21.58
C TYR A 151 -15.55 7.42 -21.23
N ALA A 152 -16.05 7.55 -20.01
CA ALA A 152 -17.21 6.82 -19.54
C ALA A 152 -18.51 7.26 -20.24
N SER A 153 -18.58 8.49 -20.77
CA SER A 153 -19.78 9.04 -21.41
C SER A 153 -19.48 9.79 -22.70
N ALA A 154 -20.48 9.83 -23.58
CA ALA A 154 -20.45 10.63 -24.81
C ALA A 154 -20.26 12.14 -24.51
N ALA A 155 -20.82 12.64 -23.41
CA ALA A 155 -20.74 14.05 -23.03
C ALA A 155 -19.30 14.45 -22.67
N ASP A 156 -18.59 13.63 -21.90
CA ASP A 156 -17.20 13.88 -21.51
C ASP A 156 -16.27 13.86 -22.74
N ALA A 157 -16.48 12.89 -23.62
CA ALA A 157 -15.74 12.81 -24.87
C ALA A 157 -16.07 13.98 -25.81
N GLN A 158 -17.31 14.47 -25.85
CA GLN A 158 -17.70 15.64 -26.64
C GLN A 158 -17.02 16.93 -26.14
N ALA A 159 -16.78 17.07 -24.83
CA ALA A 159 -16.00 18.18 -24.30
C ALA A 159 -14.54 18.14 -24.80
N ALA A 160 -13.96 16.93 -24.90
CA ALA A 160 -12.63 16.73 -25.47
C ALA A 160 -12.58 17.00 -26.99
N VAL A 161 -13.64 16.68 -27.75
CA VAL A 161 -13.75 17.09 -29.16
C VAL A 161 -13.63 18.61 -29.28
N SER A 162 -14.38 19.37 -28.48
CA SER A 162 -14.32 20.84 -28.50
C SER A 162 -12.93 21.37 -28.16
N LYS A 163 -12.23 20.75 -27.22
CA LYS A 163 -10.83 21.08 -26.88
C LYS A 163 -9.91 20.92 -28.10
N TRP A 164 -9.93 19.76 -28.76
CA TRP A 164 -9.02 19.48 -29.88
C TRP A 164 -9.37 20.27 -31.14
N SER A 165 -10.66 20.54 -31.38
CA SER A 165 -11.09 21.43 -32.47
C SER A 165 -10.59 22.87 -32.27
N GLY A 166 -10.42 23.32 -31.03
CA GLY A 166 -9.91 24.65 -30.69
C GLY A 166 -8.38 24.79 -30.59
N ASP A 167 -7.62 23.69 -30.67
CA ASP A 167 -6.16 23.72 -30.53
C ASP A 167 -5.49 24.24 -31.82
N ALA A 168 -5.06 25.50 -31.82
CA ALA A 168 -4.48 26.15 -33.01
C ALA A 168 -3.21 25.45 -33.52
N ALA A 169 -2.39 24.89 -32.63
CA ALA A 169 -1.18 24.19 -33.03
C ALA A 169 -1.52 22.87 -33.73
N LEU A 170 -2.51 22.13 -33.20
CA LEU A 170 -3.06 20.95 -33.85
C LEU A 170 -3.63 21.30 -35.23
N GLN A 171 -4.48 22.34 -35.33
CA GLN A 171 -5.11 22.75 -36.60
C GLN A 171 -4.11 23.21 -37.68
N SER A 172 -2.89 23.60 -37.28
CA SER A 172 -1.81 23.97 -38.22
C SER A 172 -1.07 22.78 -38.84
N LEU A 173 -1.28 21.55 -38.35
CA LEU A 173 -0.61 20.37 -38.87
C LEU A 173 -1.22 19.93 -40.21
N PRO A 174 -0.41 19.33 -41.11
CA PRO A 174 -0.89 18.84 -42.39
C PRO A 174 -1.82 17.63 -42.21
N GLY A 175 -2.99 17.66 -42.85
CA GLY A 175 -3.98 16.58 -42.84
C GLY A 175 -5.40 17.12 -42.68
N ALA A 176 -6.41 16.33 -43.05
CA ALA A 176 -7.81 16.68 -42.82
C ALA A 176 -8.17 16.39 -41.35
N LEU A 177 -7.77 17.30 -40.45
CA LEU A 177 -8.10 17.20 -39.04
C LEU A 177 -9.56 17.55 -38.82
N ALA A 178 -10.34 16.53 -38.45
CA ALA A 178 -11.74 16.68 -38.07
C ALA A 178 -11.95 15.94 -36.75
N PRO A 179 -11.54 16.52 -35.60
CA PRO A 179 -11.79 15.93 -34.31
C PRO A 179 -13.26 15.61 -34.16
N ARG A 180 -13.58 14.34 -33.91
CA ARG A 180 -14.96 13.87 -33.79
C ARG A 180 -15.10 12.79 -32.74
N LEU A 181 -16.30 12.69 -32.20
CA LEU A 181 -16.64 11.65 -31.25
C LEU A 181 -16.61 10.29 -31.95
N ALA A 182 -15.94 9.33 -31.32
CA ALA A 182 -15.98 7.92 -31.66
C ALA A 182 -16.56 7.17 -30.46
N GLY A 183 -17.45 6.24 -30.71
CA GLY A 183 -18.06 5.46 -29.65
C GLY A 183 -18.17 3.99 -29.97
N PRO A 184 -18.78 3.24 -29.06
CA PRO A 184 -18.66 1.79 -29.06
C PRO A 184 -19.76 1.08 -29.86
N LEU A 185 -20.66 1.82 -30.52
CA LEU A 185 -21.70 1.23 -31.36
C LEU A 185 -21.10 0.89 -32.73
N ARG A 186 -21.27 -0.36 -33.16
CA ARG A 186 -20.65 -0.88 -34.37
C ARG A 186 -21.65 -1.73 -35.14
N LEU A 187 -21.45 -1.83 -36.45
CA LEU A 187 -22.05 -2.90 -37.25
C LEU A 187 -21.12 -4.11 -37.26
N ALA A 188 -21.67 -5.30 -37.49
CA ALA A 188 -20.92 -6.54 -37.57
C ALA A 188 -21.38 -7.37 -38.78
N SER A 189 -20.42 -8.02 -39.43
CA SER A 189 -20.70 -9.06 -40.42
C SER A 189 -21.32 -10.30 -39.78
N ALA A 190 -21.79 -11.24 -40.61
CA ALA A 190 -22.01 -12.61 -40.16
C ALA A 190 -20.74 -13.20 -39.51
N PRO A 191 -20.88 -14.09 -38.50
CA PRO A 191 -19.74 -14.74 -37.86
C PRO A 191 -18.99 -15.71 -38.78
N TYR A 192 -17.67 -15.61 -38.75
CA TYR A 192 -16.70 -16.47 -39.43
C TYR A 192 -16.10 -17.51 -38.48
N THR A 193 -15.46 -18.51 -39.06
CA THR A 193 -14.77 -19.58 -38.31
C THR A 193 -13.30 -19.28 -38.08
N THR A 194 -12.70 -18.40 -38.88
CA THR A 194 -11.29 -18.03 -38.76
C THR A 194 -11.10 -16.51 -38.66
N LEU A 195 -10.04 -16.11 -37.94
CA LEU A 195 -9.64 -14.71 -37.85
C LEU A 195 -9.21 -14.13 -39.21
N GLN A 196 -8.71 -14.97 -40.13
CA GLN A 196 -8.28 -14.54 -41.46
C GLN A 196 -9.48 -14.09 -42.32
N GLU A 197 -10.61 -14.79 -42.24
CA GLU A 197 -11.85 -14.40 -42.92
C GLU A 197 -12.37 -13.05 -42.41
N ALA A 198 -12.42 -12.87 -41.09
CA ALA A 198 -12.79 -11.59 -40.49
C ALA A 198 -11.85 -10.44 -40.87
N ARG A 199 -10.53 -10.70 -40.94
CA ARG A 199 -9.53 -9.73 -41.44
C ARG A 199 -9.77 -9.35 -42.90
N ALA A 200 -10.09 -10.32 -43.75
CA ALA A 200 -10.38 -10.07 -45.16
C ALA A 200 -11.64 -9.21 -45.33
N ALA A 201 -12.71 -9.52 -44.60
CA ALA A 201 -13.95 -8.73 -44.62
C ALA A 201 -13.72 -7.29 -44.10
N ALA A 202 -12.95 -7.11 -43.02
CA ALA A 202 -12.57 -5.79 -42.54
C ALA A 202 -11.76 -5.00 -43.59
N ALA A 203 -10.83 -5.66 -44.30
CA ALA A 203 -10.03 -5.02 -45.34
C ALA A 203 -10.88 -4.55 -46.54
N VAL A 204 -11.97 -5.25 -46.86
CA VAL A 204 -12.95 -4.81 -47.89
C VAL A 204 -13.63 -3.52 -47.46
N ALA A 205 -14.09 -3.44 -46.20
CA ALA A 205 -14.70 -2.22 -45.67
C ALA A 205 -13.73 -1.04 -45.66
N VAL A 206 -12.48 -1.26 -45.24
CA VAL A 206 -11.43 -0.22 -45.25
C VAL A 206 -11.09 0.24 -46.66
N ALA A 207 -11.04 -0.67 -47.64
CA ALA A 207 -10.85 -0.30 -49.05
C ALA A 207 -11.99 0.56 -49.61
N ALA A 208 -13.19 0.44 -49.05
CA ALA A 208 -14.35 1.27 -49.38
C ALA A 208 -14.41 2.59 -48.58
N GLY A 209 -13.37 2.91 -47.79
CA GLY A 209 -13.31 4.14 -46.99
C GLY A 209 -14.02 4.08 -45.64
N LEU A 210 -14.46 2.89 -45.21
CA LEU A 210 -15.08 2.69 -43.90
C LEU A 210 -14.02 2.34 -42.84
N GLU A 211 -14.24 2.74 -41.61
CA GLU A 211 -13.47 2.20 -40.48
C GLU A 211 -13.91 0.75 -40.23
N ALA A 212 -12.98 -0.21 -40.19
CA ALA A 212 -13.30 -1.58 -39.83
C ALA A 212 -12.11 -2.34 -39.26
N TYR A 213 -12.40 -3.32 -38.40
CA TYR A 213 -11.41 -4.19 -37.75
C TYR A 213 -11.97 -5.60 -37.58
N PRO A 214 -11.13 -6.64 -37.52
CA PRO A 214 -11.57 -7.94 -37.04
C PRO A 214 -11.86 -7.88 -35.54
N ALA A 215 -12.85 -8.65 -35.09
CA ALA A 215 -13.17 -8.83 -33.68
C ALA A 215 -13.45 -10.30 -33.35
N VAL A 216 -13.24 -10.64 -32.09
CA VAL A 216 -13.55 -11.92 -31.49
C VAL A 216 -14.83 -11.75 -30.67
N ILE A 217 -15.79 -12.64 -30.88
CA ILE A 217 -17.07 -12.68 -30.15
C ILE A 217 -17.34 -14.07 -29.57
N GLY A 218 -18.28 -14.13 -28.63
CA GLY A 218 -18.75 -15.38 -28.02
C GLY A 218 -18.06 -15.70 -26.69
N SER A 219 -18.29 -16.92 -26.20
CA SER A 219 -17.74 -17.37 -24.91
C SER A 219 -17.50 -18.88 -24.92
N GLY A 220 -16.66 -19.37 -24.00
CA GLY A 220 -16.39 -20.81 -23.88
C GLY A 220 -15.79 -21.42 -25.15
N ALA A 221 -16.37 -22.50 -25.65
CA ALA A 221 -15.95 -23.17 -26.88
C ALA A 221 -16.45 -22.48 -28.16
N ASP A 222 -17.42 -21.55 -28.06
CA ASP A 222 -18.11 -20.94 -29.19
C ASP A 222 -17.50 -19.61 -29.64
N VAL A 223 -16.17 -19.50 -29.57
CA VAL A 223 -15.46 -18.32 -30.06
C VAL A 223 -15.63 -18.21 -31.58
N ARG A 224 -16.12 -17.05 -32.05
CA ARG A 224 -16.30 -16.73 -33.47
C ARG A 224 -15.62 -15.41 -33.81
N TYR A 225 -15.45 -15.15 -35.10
CA TYR A 225 -14.80 -13.94 -35.59
C TYR A 225 -15.76 -13.13 -36.44
N VAL A 226 -15.76 -11.81 -36.31
CA VAL A 226 -16.58 -10.90 -37.15
C VAL A 226 -15.72 -9.76 -37.66
N ALA A 227 -16.11 -9.16 -38.78
CA ALA A 227 -15.63 -7.81 -39.12
C ALA A 227 -16.58 -6.80 -38.48
N VAL A 228 -16.04 -5.94 -37.60
CA VAL A 228 -16.79 -4.82 -37.06
C VAL A 228 -16.52 -3.56 -37.88
N ILE A 229 -17.58 -2.80 -38.17
CA ILE A 229 -17.54 -1.60 -39.01
C ILE A 229 -17.98 -0.39 -38.19
N GLY A 230 -17.22 0.69 -38.35
CA GLY A 230 -17.38 1.99 -37.71
C GLY A 230 -17.19 2.00 -36.19
N ALA A 231 -17.35 3.19 -35.61
CA ALA A 231 -17.29 3.47 -34.18
C ALA A 231 -18.28 4.60 -33.86
N ALA A 232 -19.58 4.31 -34.00
CA ALA A 232 -20.66 5.28 -33.80
C ALA A 232 -20.84 5.61 -32.32
N ALA A 233 -21.07 6.89 -32.03
CA ALA A 233 -21.27 7.38 -30.67
C ALA A 233 -22.72 7.25 -30.18
N ASP A 234 -23.66 7.27 -31.11
CA ASP A 234 -25.09 7.26 -30.86
C ASP A 234 -25.83 6.55 -32.01
N GLU A 235 -27.13 6.33 -31.83
CA GLU A 235 -27.98 5.64 -32.81
C GLU A 235 -28.11 6.39 -34.14
N ALA A 236 -27.99 7.72 -34.15
CA ALA A 236 -28.07 8.50 -35.38
C ALA A 236 -26.82 8.28 -36.24
N GLN A 237 -25.64 8.29 -35.61
CA GLN A 237 -24.38 7.93 -36.26
C GLN A 237 -24.38 6.46 -36.71
N LEU A 238 -24.96 5.55 -35.93
CA LEU A 238 -25.07 4.14 -36.32
C LEU A 238 -25.98 3.94 -37.54
N ALA A 239 -27.08 4.68 -37.61
CA ALA A 239 -27.98 4.67 -38.77
C ALA A 239 -27.29 5.20 -40.03
N ALA A 240 -26.58 6.33 -39.92
CA ALA A 240 -25.79 6.89 -41.03
C ALA A 240 -24.68 5.93 -41.48
N LEU A 241 -24.00 5.26 -40.53
CA LEU A 241 -23.00 4.24 -40.83
C LEU A 241 -23.62 3.05 -41.59
N ARG A 242 -24.82 2.61 -41.21
CA ARG A 242 -25.53 1.53 -41.92
C ARG A 242 -25.84 1.89 -43.35
N GLU A 243 -26.30 3.12 -43.59
CA GLU A 243 -26.55 3.62 -44.94
C GLU A 243 -25.25 3.58 -45.78
N GLN A 244 -24.15 4.13 -45.25
CA GLN A 244 -22.85 4.12 -45.93
C GLN A 244 -22.34 2.70 -46.21
N ALA A 245 -22.44 1.80 -45.23
CA ALA A 245 -21.95 0.43 -45.36
C ALA A 245 -22.80 -0.41 -46.33
N SER A 246 -24.10 -0.12 -46.44
CA SER A 246 -25.00 -0.83 -47.37
C SER A 246 -24.67 -0.59 -48.85
N ALA A 247 -23.95 0.49 -49.17
CA ALA A 247 -23.46 0.77 -50.51
C ALA A 247 -22.30 -0.13 -50.95
N VAL A 248 -21.71 -0.89 -50.02
CA VAL A 248 -20.58 -1.80 -50.29
C VAL A 248 -21.09 -3.24 -50.37
N GLU A 249 -21.57 -3.63 -51.56
CA GLU A 249 -22.20 -4.95 -51.79
C GLU A 249 -21.36 -6.14 -51.28
N ALA A 250 -20.03 -6.04 -51.38
CA ALA A 250 -19.09 -7.07 -50.96
C ALA A 250 -19.08 -7.35 -49.44
N LEU A 251 -19.67 -6.48 -48.61
CA LEU A 251 -19.81 -6.70 -47.16
C LEU A 251 -21.00 -7.59 -46.80
N GLY A 252 -21.94 -7.80 -47.73
CA GLY A 252 -23.16 -8.54 -47.47
C GLY A 252 -24.06 -7.86 -46.43
N GLU A 253 -24.88 -8.66 -45.74
CA GLU A 253 -25.77 -8.15 -44.69
C GLU A 253 -24.99 -7.88 -43.39
N LEU A 254 -25.24 -6.70 -42.81
CA LEU A 254 -24.61 -6.25 -41.58
C LEU A 254 -25.66 -6.06 -40.48
N ALA A 255 -25.38 -6.59 -39.28
CA ALA A 255 -26.21 -6.43 -38.09
C ALA A 255 -25.60 -5.41 -37.12
N VAL A 256 -26.37 -4.93 -36.15
CA VAL A 256 -25.78 -4.22 -35.00
C VAL A 256 -24.97 -5.24 -34.19
N LEU A 257 -23.74 -4.89 -33.82
CA LEU A 257 -22.94 -5.71 -32.94
C LEU A 257 -23.64 -5.84 -31.57
N ASP A 258 -24.02 -7.06 -31.21
CA ASP A 258 -24.59 -7.33 -29.89
C ASP A 258 -23.54 -7.14 -28.79
N ARG A 259 -23.78 -6.19 -27.89
CA ARG A 259 -22.91 -5.86 -26.75
C ARG A 259 -23.36 -6.54 -25.45
N ALA A 260 -24.39 -7.38 -25.48
CA ALA A 260 -24.73 -8.24 -24.35
C ALA A 260 -23.78 -9.44 -24.22
N GLN A 261 -23.12 -9.84 -25.32
CA GLN A 261 -22.09 -10.88 -25.34
C GLN A 261 -20.68 -10.31 -25.25
N PRO A 262 -19.66 -11.14 -24.93
CA PRO A 262 -18.28 -10.70 -24.94
C PRO A 262 -17.77 -10.33 -26.33
N VAL A 263 -17.02 -9.24 -26.42
CA VAL A 263 -16.40 -8.75 -27.66
C VAL A 263 -14.97 -8.25 -27.40
N VAL A 264 -14.04 -8.62 -28.28
CA VAL A 264 -12.69 -8.03 -28.32
C VAL A 264 -12.41 -7.57 -29.74
N VAL A 265 -12.18 -6.27 -29.95
CA VAL A 265 -11.82 -5.70 -31.26
C VAL A 265 -10.30 -5.63 -31.38
N LEU A 266 -9.75 -6.07 -32.51
CA LEU A 266 -8.31 -6.24 -32.71
C LEU A 266 -7.77 -5.15 -33.63
N LEU A 267 -6.95 -4.27 -33.08
CA LEU A 267 -6.30 -3.14 -33.74
C LEU A 267 -4.78 -3.34 -33.78
N ARG A 268 -4.12 -2.50 -34.57
CA ARG A 268 -2.67 -2.33 -34.54
C ARG A 268 -2.32 -1.00 -33.90
N ASP A 269 -1.41 -1.00 -32.94
CA ASP A 269 -0.98 0.19 -32.21
C ASP A 269 0.48 0.53 -32.51
N HIS A 270 0.72 1.74 -32.98
CA HIS A 270 2.05 2.25 -33.33
C HIS A 270 2.62 3.20 -32.27
N THR A 271 1.91 3.40 -31.15
CA THR A 271 2.20 4.43 -30.15
C THR A 271 3.53 4.20 -29.46
N ARG A 272 3.83 2.94 -29.13
CA ARG A 272 5.05 2.54 -28.41
C ARG A 272 6.20 2.23 -29.35
N THR A 273 5.93 1.59 -30.49
CA THR A 273 6.95 1.27 -31.50
C THR A 273 7.49 2.52 -32.18
N ALA A 274 6.67 3.58 -32.28
CA ALA A 274 6.99 4.83 -32.97
C ALA A 274 7.51 4.61 -34.41
N GLN A 275 7.04 3.55 -35.08
CA GLN A 275 7.43 3.17 -36.43
C GLN A 275 6.22 2.80 -37.29
N ALA A 276 6.26 3.14 -38.57
CA ALA A 276 5.22 2.76 -39.53
C ALA A 276 5.16 1.23 -39.76
N ALA A 277 6.34 0.59 -39.83
CA ALA A 277 6.48 -0.82 -40.17
C ALA A 277 6.30 -1.77 -38.98
N ALA A 278 6.14 -1.25 -37.77
CA ALA A 278 6.00 -2.04 -36.56
C ALA A 278 4.83 -1.56 -35.70
N SER A 279 4.06 -2.49 -35.17
CA SER A 279 2.92 -2.21 -34.29
C SER A 279 2.80 -3.27 -33.22
N ASP A 280 2.29 -2.89 -32.07
CA ASP A 280 1.79 -3.81 -31.04
C ASP A 280 0.37 -4.26 -31.36
N ALA A 281 -0.02 -5.42 -30.85
CA ALA A 281 -1.41 -5.85 -30.88
C ALA A 281 -2.22 -5.03 -29.87
N LEU A 282 -3.32 -4.42 -30.30
CA LEU A 282 -4.26 -3.70 -29.44
C LEU A 282 -5.59 -4.43 -29.37
N TYR A 283 -6.01 -4.76 -28.16
CA TYR A 283 -7.26 -5.45 -27.86
C TYR A 283 -8.22 -4.49 -27.17
N LEU A 284 -9.30 -4.10 -27.83
CA LEU A 284 -10.37 -3.30 -27.24
C LEU A 284 -11.45 -4.20 -26.66
N ILE A 285 -11.61 -4.18 -25.35
CA ILE A 285 -12.61 -4.93 -24.60
C ILE A 285 -13.94 -4.22 -24.69
N GLY A 286 -14.87 -4.82 -25.44
CA GLY A 286 -16.26 -4.37 -25.54
C GLY A 286 -17.22 -5.45 -25.03
N GLY A 287 -18.50 -5.11 -24.93
CA GLY A 287 -19.53 -6.06 -24.50
C GLY A 287 -19.56 -6.31 -22.98
N THR A 288 -20.68 -6.84 -22.50
CA THR A 288 -20.92 -7.05 -21.08
C THR A 288 -20.22 -8.32 -20.60
N GLY A 289 -19.50 -8.23 -19.47
CA GLY A 289 -18.84 -9.39 -18.85
C GLY A 289 -17.57 -9.89 -19.54
N THR A 290 -17.05 -9.16 -20.53
CA THR A 290 -15.82 -9.55 -21.23
C THR A 290 -14.62 -9.55 -20.29
N LYS A 291 -13.96 -10.70 -20.20
CA LYS A 291 -12.74 -10.92 -19.43
C LYS A 291 -11.67 -11.46 -20.36
N LEU A 292 -10.78 -10.59 -20.80
CA LEU A 292 -9.61 -10.96 -21.60
C LEU A 292 -8.55 -11.52 -20.66
N TRP A 293 -7.98 -12.66 -21.01
CA TRP A 293 -6.90 -13.29 -20.27
C TRP A 293 -5.62 -13.27 -21.08
N LEU A 294 -4.55 -12.75 -20.47
CA LEU A 294 -3.18 -12.81 -20.98
C LEU A 294 -2.35 -13.68 -20.04
N GLY A 295 -1.82 -14.79 -20.53
CA GLY A 295 -1.02 -15.72 -19.72
C GLY A 295 0.17 -16.28 -20.49
N GLY A 296 1.20 -16.72 -19.76
CA GLY A 296 2.32 -17.47 -20.31
C GLY A 296 2.47 -18.83 -19.62
N PRO A 297 3.50 -19.62 -19.97
CA PRO A 297 3.90 -20.75 -19.16
C PRO A 297 4.24 -20.30 -17.73
N GLU A 298 4.11 -21.18 -16.74
CA GLU A 298 4.35 -20.84 -15.32
C GLU A 298 5.78 -20.35 -15.04
N SER A 299 6.75 -20.80 -15.84
CA SER A 299 8.14 -20.34 -15.80
C SER A 299 8.33 -18.90 -16.31
N GLY A 300 7.41 -18.41 -17.13
CA GLY A 300 7.48 -17.08 -17.74
C GLY A 300 7.19 -15.94 -16.77
N ARG A 301 7.58 -14.73 -17.18
CA ARG A 301 7.26 -13.47 -16.48
C ARG A 301 6.49 -12.56 -17.41
N ILE A 302 5.46 -11.92 -16.88
CA ILE A 302 4.67 -10.93 -17.60
C ILE A 302 5.03 -9.55 -17.06
N LYS A 303 5.64 -8.73 -17.90
CA LYS A 303 5.93 -7.32 -17.60
C LYS A 303 4.67 -6.51 -17.85
N LEU A 304 4.25 -5.71 -16.88
CA LEU A 304 3.26 -4.64 -17.04
C LEU A 304 4.01 -3.32 -17.21
N ASP A 305 3.78 -2.63 -18.32
CA ASP A 305 4.41 -1.33 -18.60
C ASP A 305 3.70 -0.20 -17.85
N GLU A 306 3.94 -0.17 -16.54
CA GLU A 306 3.49 0.87 -15.62
C GLU A 306 4.68 1.67 -15.07
N ARG A 307 4.43 2.63 -14.18
CA ARG A 307 5.45 3.57 -13.65
C ARG A 307 6.72 2.87 -13.13
N TYR A 308 6.57 1.70 -12.48
CA TYR A 308 7.70 0.94 -11.92
C TYR A 308 8.18 -0.19 -12.85
N GLY A 309 7.53 -0.42 -13.99
CA GLY A 309 7.92 -1.42 -14.98
C GLY A 309 8.02 -2.85 -14.44
N ARG A 310 7.18 -3.19 -13.45
CA ARG A 310 7.23 -4.47 -12.71
C ARG A 310 6.91 -5.67 -13.59
N SER A 311 7.49 -6.81 -13.23
CA SER A 311 7.23 -8.12 -13.84
C SER A 311 6.61 -9.07 -12.84
N TYR A 312 5.68 -9.91 -13.30
CA TYR A 312 4.83 -10.74 -12.44
C TYR A 312 4.81 -12.20 -12.89
N ARG A 313 4.51 -13.09 -11.95
CA ARG A 313 4.16 -14.50 -12.23
C ARG A 313 2.68 -14.60 -12.61
N GLY A 314 2.29 -15.78 -13.12
CA GLY A 314 0.90 -16.10 -13.41
C GLY A 314 0.39 -15.45 -14.69
N GLY A 315 -0.88 -15.01 -14.67
CA GLY A 315 -1.53 -14.35 -15.79
C GLY A 315 -2.28 -13.10 -15.36
N PHE A 316 -2.91 -12.45 -16.33
CA PHE A 316 -3.68 -11.23 -16.13
C PHE A 316 -5.09 -11.38 -16.70
N GLU A 317 -6.08 -11.06 -15.88
CA GLU A 317 -7.42 -10.71 -16.34
C GLU A 317 -7.51 -9.20 -16.59
N LEU A 318 -7.95 -8.83 -17.78
CA LEU A 318 -8.26 -7.46 -18.18
C LEU A 318 -9.76 -7.39 -18.44
N SER A 319 -10.43 -6.40 -17.86
CA SER A 319 -11.88 -6.25 -17.97
C SER A 319 -12.33 -4.81 -17.71
N ALA A 320 -13.60 -4.50 -18.01
CA ALA A 320 -14.21 -3.26 -17.59
C ALA A 320 -14.72 -3.37 -16.14
N HIS A 321 -14.40 -2.40 -15.29
CA HIS A 321 -14.91 -2.30 -13.93
C HIS A 321 -15.11 -0.83 -13.54
N ASN A 322 -16.30 -0.49 -13.04
CA ASN A 322 -16.69 0.89 -12.69
C ASN A 322 -16.35 1.92 -13.79
N GLY A 323 -16.65 1.56 -15.04
CA GLY A 323 -16.44 2.40 -16.23
C GLY A 323 -14.99 2.53 -16.69
N MET A 324 -14.03 1.89 -16.03
CA MET A 324 -12.59 2.00 -16.33
C MET A 324 -11.99 0.62 -16.61
N LEU A 325 -10.81 0.60 -17.26
CA LEU A 325 -10.04 -0.62 -17.44
C LEU A 325 -9.52 -1.11 -16.08
N ALA A 326 -9.73 -2.39 -15.79
CA ALA A 326 -9.11 -3.10 -14.69
C ALA A 326 -8.08 -4.12 -15.20
N ALA A 327 -6.98 -4.25 -14.46
CA ALA A 327 -5.95 -5.28 -14.66
C ALA A 327 -5.71 -6.02 -13.34
N VAL A 328 -6.07 -7.30 -13.32
CA VAL A 328 -5.98 -8.18 -12.16
C VAL A 328 -4.97 -9.28 -12.45
N ASN A 329 -3.87 -9.32 -11.69
CA ASN A 329 -2.90 -10.40 -11.76
C ASN A 329 -3.40 -11.61 -10.97
N GLU A 330 -3.38 -12.80 -11.58
CA GLU A 330 -3.84 -14.03 -10.97
C GLU A 330 -2.77 -15.14 -11.07
N LEU A 331 -2.35 -15.63 -9.90
CA LEU A 331 -1.19 -16.52 -9.73
C LEU A 331 -1.44 -17.55 -8.60
N PRO A 332 -0.69 -18.66 -8.54
CA PRO A 332 -0.73 -19.56 -7.39
C PRO A 332 -0.50 -18.79 -6.09
N PHE A 333 -1.28 -19.08 -5.06
CA PHE A 333 -1.27 -18.28 -3.83
C PHE A 333 0.09 -18.26 -3.13
N GLU A 334 0.80 -19.38 -3.09
CA GLU A 334 2.15 -19.45 -2.52
C GLU A 334 3.16 -18.58 -3.30
N HIS A 335 3.02 -18.47 -4.63
CA HIS A 335 3.91 -17.63 -5.44
C HIS A 335 3.72 -16.13 -5.20
N TYR A 336 2.52 -15.71 -4.78
CA TYR A 336 2.28 -14.34 -4.34
C TYR A 336 3.09 -14.01 -3.08
N LEU A 337 3.20 -14.96 -2.15
CA LEU A 337 3.95 -14.78 -0.91
C LEU A 337 5.45 -14.64 -1.13
N TYR A 338 6.02 -15.18 -2.22
CA TYR A 338 7.43 -14.94 -2.55
C TYR A 338 7.72 -13.44 -2.75
N SER A 339 6.78 -12.73 -3.39
CA SER A 339 6.86 -11.28 -3.62
C SER A 339 6.60 -10.50 -2.33
N VAL A 340 5.54 -10.86 -1.59
CA VAL A 340 5.16 -10.15 -0.36
C VAL A 340 6.24 -10.26 0.71
N VAL A 341 6.66 -11.47 1.06
CA VAL A 341 7.65 -11.67 2.12
C VAL A 341 8.97 -10.99 1.75
N GLY A 342 9.39 -11.06 0.48
CA GLY A 342 10.62 -10.42 0.02
C GLY A 342 10.53 -8.90 -0.11
N ALA A 343 9.32 -8.33 -0.21
CA ALA A 343 9.10 -6.89 -0.19
C ALA A 343 9.05 -6.33 1.24
N GLU A 344 8.60 -7.16 2.19
CA GLU A 344 8.45 -6.80 3.60
C GLU A 344 9.72 -7.02 4.42
N MET A 345 10.50 -8.07 4.14
CA MET A 345 11.68 -8.43 4.91
C MET A 345 12.93 -8.63 4.04
N PRO A 346 14.10 -8.17 4.50
CA PRO A 346 15.36 -8.45 3.84
C PRO A 346 15.63 -9.96 3.74
N ALA A 347 15.97 -10.42 2.53
CA ALA A 347 16.28 -11.82 2.23
C ALA A 347 17.47 -12.40 3.03
N SER A 348 18.30 -11.53 3.63
CA SER A 348 19.45 -11.90 4.44
C SER A 348 19.10 -12.24 5.90
N TRP A 349 17.87 -11.98 6.34
CA TRP A 349 17.44 -12.30 7.69
C TRP A 349 17.24 -13.81 7.88
N SER A 350 17.21 -14.25 9.14
CA SER A 350 17.08 -15.66 9.51
C SER A 350 15.87 -16.33 8.85
N ALA A 351 16.02 -17.59 8.46
CA ALA A 351 14.95 -18.38 7.88
C ALA A 351 13.71 -18.45 8.78
N GLU A 352 13.88 -18.49 10.11
CA GLU A 352 12.77 -18.53 11.06
C GLU A 352 11.97 -17.22 11.07
N ALA A 353 12.63 -16.07 10.93
CA ALA A 353 11.96 -14.78 10.80
C ALA A 353 11.18 -14.69 9.48
N LEU A 354 11.77 -15.15 8.37
CA LEU A 354 11.10 -15.21 7.06
C LEU A 354 9.89 -16.17 7.07
N LYS A 355 9.99 -17.32 7.75
CA LYS A 355 8.88 -18.26 7.94
C LYS A 355 7.75 -17.66 8.76
N ALA A 356 8.07 -16.95 9.85
CA ALA A 356 7.07 -16.26 10.66
C ALA A 356 6.29 -15.24 9.81
N GLN A 357 6.99 -14.42 9.03
CA GLN A 357 6.35 -13.48 8.11
C GLN A 357 5.56 -14.17 6.99
N ALA A 358 6.01 -15.31 6.47
CA ALA A 358 5.26 -16.06 5.46
C ALA A 358 3.90 -16.53 6.01
N VAL A 359 3.88 -17.10 7.22
CA VAL A 359 2.64 -17.53 7.88
C VAL A 359 1.75 -16.32 8.24
N ALA A 360 2.32 -15.23 8.75
CA ALA A 360 1.57 -14.01 9.03
C ALA A 360 0.96 -13.42 7.75
N ALA A 361 1.74 -13.31 6.67
CA ALA A 361 1.28 -12.79 5.40
C ALA A 361 0.19 -13.65 4.76
N ARG A 362 0.35 -14.99 4.79
CA ARG A 362 -0.66 -15.94 4.32
C ARG A 362 -1.97 -15.83 5.11
N THR A 363 -1.86 -15.77 6.43
CA THR A 363 -3.01 -15.64 7.33
C THR A 363 -3.76 -14.33 7.08
N TYR A 364 -3.03 -13.21 6.92
CA TYR A 364 -3.62 -11.91 6.60
C TYR A 364 -4.39 -11.94 5.27
N ALA A 365 -3.79 -12.48 4.21
CA ALA A 365 -4.44 -12.57 2.90
C ALA A 365 -5.70 -13.45 2.91
N LEU A 366 -5.74 -14.48 3.76
CA LEU A 366 -6.91 -15.36 3.92
C LEU A 366 -7.98 -14.82 4.88
N HIS A 367 -7.63 -13.89 5.77
CA HIS A 367 -8.58 -13.32 6.74
C HIS A 367 -9.73 -12.59 6.04
N LYS A 368 -9.43 -11.88 4.95
CA LYS A 368 -10.45 -11.23 4.12
C LYS A 368 -11.05 -12.27 3.17
N ASN A 369 -12.22 -12.81 3.53
CA ASN A 369 -12.94 -13.78 2.70
C ASN A 369 -13.23 -13.21 1.29
N GLY A 370 -12.86 -13.95 0.23
CA GLY A 370 -13.33 -13.70 -1.14
C GLY A 370 -12.74 -12.47 -1.84
N ASP A 371 -13.54 -11.84 -2.72
CA ASP A 371 -13.15 -10.66 -3.51
C ASP A 371 -13.35 -9.37 -2.69
N ALA A 372 -12.48 -9.16 -1.68
CA ALA A 372 -12.53 -7.99 -0.80
C ALA A 372 -12.45 -6.64 -1.55
N PHE A 373 -11.96 -6.66 -2.78
CA PHE A 373 -11.85 -5.53 -3.70
C PHE A 373 -12.72 -5.71 -4.94
N GLU A 374 -13.92 -6.30 -4.76
CA GLU A 374 -14.98 -6.58 -5.74
C GLU A 374 -14.61 -7.58 -6.84
N ILE A 375 -13.44 -7.42 -7.47
CA ILE A 375 -12.93 -8.25 -8.57
C ILE A 375 -11.61 -8.95 -8.22
N ALA A 376 -11.09 -8.73 -7.02
CA ALA A 376 -9.80 -9.23 -6.55
C ALA A 376 -9.80 -9.47 -5.03
N ASN A 377 -8.90 -10.34 -4.57
CA ASN A 377 -8.71 -10.65 -3.15
C ASN A 377 -7.95 -9.52 -2.43
N VAL A 378 -6.95 -8.94 -3.09
CA VAL A 378 -6.04 -7.92 -2.53
C VAL A 378 -5.66 -6.88 -3.58
N VAL A 379 -5.10 -5.75 -3.13
CA VAL A 379 -4.45 -4.73 -3.97
C VAL A 379 -2.94 -4.72 -3.74
N ASP A 380 -2.18 -4.07 -4.61
CA ASP A 380 -0.70 -4.09 -4.60
C ASP A 380 -0.03 -3.05 -3.68
N THR A 381 -0.80 -2.44 -2.77
CA THR A 381 -0.33 -1.41 -1.85
C THR A 381 -0.46 -1.84 -0.39
N VAL A 382 0.02 -1.00 0.53
CA VAL A 382 -0.11 -1.18 1.99
C VAL A 382 -1.55 -1.21 2.50
N LEU A 383 -2.56 -0.93 1.64
CA LEU A 383 -3.97 -1.22 1.96
C LEU A 383 -4.24 -2.73 2.09
N SER A 384 -3.40 -3.55 1.47
CA SER A 384 -3.36 -5.00 1.69
C SER A 384 -1.96 -5.38 2.18
N GLN A 385 -1.03 -5.63 1.26
CA GLN A 385 0.35 -6.03 1.54
C GLN A 385 1.24 -5.56 0.39
N ALA A 386 2.54 -5.32 0.64
CA ALA A 386 3.45 -4.90 -0.42
C ALA A 386 3.60 -5.99 -1.49
N TYR A 387 3.13 -5.73 -2.72
CA TYR A 387 3.26 -6.67 -3.84
C TYR A 387 4.05 -6.02 -4.98
N SER A 388 5.35 -6.33 -5.06
CA SER A 388 6.29 -5.69 -6.02
C SER A 388 6.63 -6.56 -7.24
N GLY A 389 5.86 -7.63 -7.45
CA GLY A 389 6.16 -8.63 -8.46
C GLY A 389 7.45 -9.40 -8.16
N VAL A 390 8.12 -9.89 -9.20
CA VAL A 390 9.24 -10.85 -9.04
C VAL A 390 10.56 -10.22 -8.59
N ALA A 391 10.64 -8.89 -8.55
CA ALA A 391 11.86 -8.17 -8.20
C ALA A 391 12.24 -8.30 -6.72
N SER A 392 11.26 -8.59 -5.85
CA SER A 392 11.49 -8.82 -4.42
C SER A 392 11.74 -10.29 -4.06
N GLU A 393 11.61 -11.22 -5.02
CA GLU A 393 11.79 -12.64 -4.76
C GLU A 393 13.27 -12.99 -4.53
N SER A 394 13.51 -13.95 -3.65
CA SER A 394 14.85 -14.52 -3.41
C SER A 394 14.76 -15.98 -3.00
N ALA A 395 15.84 -16.72 -3.18
CA ALA A 395 15.86 -18.16 -2.85
C ALA A 395 15.57 -18.44 -1.36
N SER A 396 16.07 -17.61 -0.45
CA SER A 396 15.81 -17.76 1.00
C SER A 396 14.35 -17.50 1.34
N VAL A 397 13.74 -16.48 0.73
CA VAL A 397 12.31 -16.17 0.89
C VAL A 397 11.45 -17.29 0.32
N THR A 398 11.71 -17.75 -0.91
CA THR A 398 10.99 -18.86 -1.53
C THR A 398 11.05 -20.11 -0.66
N ALA A 399 12.24 -20.47 -0.16
CA ALA A 399 12.39 -21.62 0.73
C ALA A 399 11.61 -21.49 2.05
N ALA A 400 11.52 -20.29 2.63
CA ALA A 400 10.75 -20.04 3.85
C ALA A 400 9.23 -20.14 3.62
N VAL A 401 8.75 -19.60 2.49
CA VAL A 401 7.34 -19.70 2.08
C VAL A 401 6.98 -21.17 1.83
N ASP A 402 7.79 -21.90 1.05
CA ASP A 402 7.57 -23.31 0.74
C ASP A 402 7.58 -24.19 1.99
N ALA A 403 8.51 -23.95 2.92
CA ALA A 403 8.62 -24.69 4.17
C ALA A 403 7.38 -24.51 5.08
N THR A 404 6.61 -23.43 4.89
CA THR A 404 5.40 -23.10 5.66
C THR A 404 4.14 -23.14 4.81
N ALA A 405 4.20 -23.75 3.61
CA ALA A 405 3.07 -23.79 2.68
C ALA A 405 1.80 -24.34 3.36
N GLY A 406 0.69 -23.62 3.19
CA GLY A 406 -0.60 -23.95 3.80
C GLY A 406 -0.73 -23.67 5.31
N GLU A 407 0.32 -23.19 6.00
CA GLU A 407 0.21 -22.87 7.43
C GLU A 407 -0.40 -21.48 7.67
N VAL A 408 -1.38 -21.43 8.55
CA VAL A 408 -2.12 -20.23 8.96
C VAL A 408 -2.33 -20.18 10.47
N MET A 409 -2.58 -18.98 11.00
CA MET A 409 -2.92 -18.78 12.40
C MET A 409 -4.43 -18.66 12.60
N LEU A 410 -4.94 -19.42 13.58
CA LEU A 410 -6.33 -19.44 13.97
C LEU A 410 -6.49 -18.98 15.43
N TYR A 411 -7.55 -18.25 15.72
CA TYR A 411 -8.03 -18.00 17.08
C TYR A 411 -9.48 -18.47 17.17
N ASN A 412 -9.79 -19.33 18.14
CA ASN A 412 -11.10 -20.00 18.24
C ASN A 412 -11.57 -20.65 16.93
N GLY A 413 -10.63 -21.24 16.17
CA GLY A 413 -10.91 -21.92 14.90
C GLY A 413 -11.14 -21.00 13.69
N GLN A 414 -10.98 -19.68 13.84
CA GLN A 414 -11.14 -18.69 12.76
C GLN A 414 -9.80 -18.07 12.38
N VAL A 415 -9.57 -17.83 11.08
CA VAL A 415 -8.36 -17.15 10.58
C VAL A 415 -8.29 -15.73 11.15
N ILE A 416 -7.18 -15.43 11.81
CA ILE A 416 -7.00 -14.13 12.45
C ILE A 416 -6.62 -13.05 11.45
N GLU A 417 -6.88 -11.79 11.78
CA GLU A 417 -6.24 -10.66 11.10
C GLU A 417 -4.78 -10.54 11.57
N ALA A 418 -3.87 -11.19 10.85
CA ALA A 418 -2.46 -11.27 11.20
C ALA A 418 -1.68 -9.99 10.83
N LEU A 419 -1.94 -8.90 11.56
CA LEU A 419 -1.28 -7.62 11.35
C LEU A 419 0.21 -7.67 11.71
N PHE A 420 1.03 -6.92 11.00
CA PHE A 420 2.47 -6.82 11.23
C PHE A 420 2.98 -5.42 10.88
N SER A 421 4.12 -5.04 11.45
CA SER A 421 4.76 -3.74 11.18
C SER A 421 6.27 -3.84 11.27
N SER A 422 6.98 -2.83 10.76
CA SER A 422 8.44 -2.85 10.70
C SER A 422 9.06 -2.99 12.09
N SER A 423 8.70 -2.13 13.02
CA SER A 423 9.22 -2.20 14.39
C SER A 423 8.16 -1.77 15.40
N ALA A 424 7.99 -2.57 16.44
CA ALA A 424 7.14 -2.23 17.57
C ALA A 424 7.78 -1.20 18.53
N GLY A 425 9.10 -1.04 18.47
CA GLY A 425 9.85 -0.06 19.24
C GLY A 425 10.00 -0.44 20.72
N GLY A 426 10.06 -1.74 21.04
CA GLY A 426 10.24 -2.28 22.39
C GLY A 426 9.00 -3.03 22.93
N ALA A 427 7.80 -2.68 22.46
CA ALA A 427 6.57 -3.37 22.81
C ALA A 427 5.50 -3.20 21.71
N THR A 428 4.79 -4.27 21.39
CA THR A 428 3.69 -4.22 20.42
C THR A 428 2.53 -3.39 20.95
N ALA A 429 1.77 -2.79 20.04
CA ALA A 429 0.55 -2.09 20.41
C ALA A 429 -0.58 -3.09 20.65
N ASP A 430 -1.40 -2.85 21.67
CA ASP A 430 -2.75 -3.40 21.71
C ASP A 430 -3.58 -2.78 20.58
N ALA A 431 -4.49 -3.54 19.98
CA ALA A 431 -5.37 -3.03 18.92
C ALA A 431 -6.17 -1.77 19.35
N SER A 432 -6.50 -1.66 20.63
CA SER A 432 -7.16 -0.48 21.19
C SER A 432 -6.29 0.79 21.15
N GLU A 433 -4.96 0.64 21.17
CA GLU A 433 -4.02 1.76 21.05
C GLU A 433 -3.90 2.31 19.62
N VAL A 434 -4.58 1.69 18.64
CA VAL A 434 -4.57 2.11 17.23
C VAL A 434 -5.98 2.43 16.74
N TRP A 435 -6.95 1.54 16.96
CA TRP A 435 -8.32 1.69 16.44
C TRP A 435 -9.39 1.88 17.53
N GLY A 436 -9.03 1.77 18.81
CA GLY A 436 -9.95 1.96 19.94
C GLY A 436 -10.80 0.75 20.34
N ASN A 437 -10.65 -0.40 19.67
CA ASN A 437 -11.32 -1.65 20.01
C ASN A 437 -10.32 -2.74 20.41
N GLU A 438 -10.66 -3.54 21.42
CA GLU A 438 -9.85 -4.67 21.84
C GLU A 438 -9.94 -5.82 20.82
N VAL A 439 -8.82 -6.52 20.61
CA VAL A 439 -8.76 -7.76 19.83
C VAL A 439 -7.94 -8.77 20.64
N ALA A 440 -8.56 -9.91 20.98
CA ALA A 440 -8.03 -10.82 22.01
C ALA A 440 -6.62 -11.37 21.71
N TYR A 441 -6.31 -11.60 20.44
CA TYR A 441 -5.01 -12.11 19.98
C TYR A 441 -4.02 -11.00 19.58
N LEU A 442 -4.41 -9.71 19.61
CA LEU A 442 -3.55 -8.56 19.31
C LEU A 442 -3.36 -7.70 20.57
N ARG A 443 -2.60 -8.25 21.51
CA ARG A 443 -2.26 -7.62 22.80
C ARG A 443 -0.83 -7.08 22.77
N SER A 444 -0.56 -6.11 23.64
CA SER A 444 0.80 -5.63 23.89
C SER A 444 1.65 -6.73 24.52
N VAL A 445 2.78 -7.02 23.90
CA VAL A 445 3.86 -7.92 24.37
C VAL A 445 5.21 -7.22 24.17
N GLU A 446 6.22 -7.59 24.97
CA GLU A 446 7.59 -7.10 24.78
C GLU A 446 8.12 -7.50 23.39
N SER A 447 8.95 -6.66 22.78
CA SER A 447 9.49 -6.90 21.44
C SER A 447 10.96 -6.44 21.37
N PRO A 448 11.92 -7.33 21.12
CA PRO A 448 13.35 -7.01 21.09
C PRO A 448 13.75 -6.30 19.76
N ASP A 449 13.38 -5.04 19.63
CA ASP A 449 13.56 -4.25 18.39
C ASP A 449 14.93 -3.55 18.28
N GLU A 450 15.76 -3.62 19.32
CA GLU A 450 17.05 -2.95 19.43
C GLU A 450 18.08 -3.44 18.39
N VAL A 451 17.83 -4.60 17.76
CA VAL A 451 18.61 -5.08 16.59
C VAL A 451 18.60 -4.06 15.44
N SER A 452 17.60 -3.17 15.38
CA SER A 452 17.56 -2.06 14.42
C SER A 452 18.63 -0.98 14.65
N GLU A 453 19.26 -0.96 15.82
CA GLU A 453 20.28 0.01 16.24
C GLU A 453 21.71 -0.52 16.10
N GLN A 454 21.88 -1.82 15.81
CA GLN A 454 23.19 -2.44 15.72
C GLN A 454 24.10 -1.78 14.67
N GLY A 455 25.33 -1.46 15.08
CA GLY A 455 26.33 -0.82 14.22
C GLY A 455 26.13 0.68 14.01
N LEU A 456 25.14 1.30 14.67
CA LEU A 456 24.98 2.74 14.67
C LEU A 456 25.86 3.41 15.74
N TYR A 457 26.29 4.64 15.44
CA TYR A 457 27.02 5.46 16.41
C TYR A 457 26.09 5.93 17.54
N ALA A 458 26.65 6.08 18.73
CA ALA A 458 26.08 6.98 19.72
C ALA A 458 26.32 8.44 19.30
N TRP A 459 25.35 9.29 19.63
CA TRP A 459 25.38 10.72 19.43
C TRP A 459 25.15 11.43 20.74
N TYR A 460 25.96 12.44 20.98
CA TYR A 460 25.96 13.17 22.22
C TYR A 460 25.34 14.53 21.95
N ARG A 461 24.24 14.84 22.62
CA ARG A 461 23.76 16.21 22.67
C ARG A 461 24.67 16.98 23.60
N ILE A 462 25.23 18.04 23.06
CA ILE A 462 26.22 18.87 23.72
C ILE A 462 25.70 20.30 23.85
N ALA A 463 26.07 20.94 24.95
CA ALA A 463 25.89 22.35 25.19
C ALA A 463 27.16 23.12 24.77
N LEU A 464 26.96 24.18 23.98
CA LEU A 464 28.00 25.09 23.51
C LEU A 464 28.19 26.26 24.48
N GLU A 465 29.34 26.95 24.39
CA GLU A 465 29.62 28.12 25.23
C GLU A 465 28.61 29.27 25.03
N ASP A 466 28.05 29.41 23.83
CA ASP A 466 27.02 30.41 23.51
C ASP A 466 25.60 30.00 23.96
N GLY A 467 25.48 28.87 24.65
CA GLY A 467 24.23 28.35 25.21
C GLY A 467 23.41 27.51 24.24
N ARG A 468 23.76 27.41 22.94
CA ARG A 468 23.05 26.52 22.01
C ARG A 468 23.31 25.05 22.31
N THR A 469 22.39 24.18 21.86
CA THR A 469 22.58 22.72 21.93
C THR A 469 22.42 22.06 20.58
N GLY A 470 23.13 20.96 20.39
CA GLY A 470 22.95 20.08 19.25
C GLY A 470 23.75 18.79 19.44
N TYR A 471 23.72 17.94 18.43
CA TYR A 471 24.29 16.60 18.47
C TYR A 471 25.60 16.53 17.70
N THR A 472 26.56 15.80 18.24
CA THR A 472 27.73 15.33 17.50
C THR A 472 27.99 13.87 17.82
N ARG A 473 28.69 13.15 16.94
CA ARG A 473 28.97 11.72 17.11
C ARG A 473 29.98 11.48 18.22
N GLU A 474 29.86 10.32 18.86
CA GLU A 474 30.76 9.88 19.93
C GLU A 474 32.24 9.83 19.49
N ASP A 475 32.53 9.45 18.25
CA ASP A 475 33.90 9.29 17.73
C ASP A 475 34.60 10.62 17.41
N LEU A 476 33.86 11.73 17.51
CA LEU A 476 34.37 13.10 17.37
C LEU A 476 34.56 13.79 18.72
N LEU A 477 34.38 13.05 19.82
CA LEU A 477 34.46 13.53 21.19
C LEU A 477 35.41 12.69 22.04
N GLU A 478 36.05 13.35 23.00
CA GLU A 478 36.89 12.72 24.02
C GLU A 478 36.48 13.20 25.40
N ASP A 479 36.31 12.29 26.37
CA ASP A 479 36.06 12.67 27.76
C ASP A 479 37.32 13.28 28.38
N THR A 480 37.19 14.49 28.93
CA THR A 480 38.32 15.17 29.59
C THR A 480 38.58 14.66 31.01
N GLY A 481 37.71 13.84 31.57
CA GLY A 481 37.73 13.40 32.97
C GLY A 481 37.32 14.49 33.96
N THR A 482 36.93 15.67 33.48
CA THR A 482 36.49 16.81 34.30
C THR A 482 34.98 17.00 34.20
N LYS A 483 34.39 17.56 35.26
CA LYS A 483 32.95 17.81 35.36
C LYS A 483 32.66 19.27 35.64
N THR A 484 31.47 19.73 35.23
CA THR A 484 30.93 21.02 35.67
C THR A 484 30.66 21.00 37.17
N SER A 485 30.43 22.16 37.77
CA SER A 485 29.93 22.25 39.16
C SER A 485 28.59 21.54 39.36
N GLY A 486 27.78 21.40 38.31
CA GLY A 486 26.55 20.63 38.29
C GLY A 486 26.74 19.11 38.10
N GLY A 487 27.98 18.64 37.91
CA GLY A 487 28.32 17.22 37.80
C GLY A 487 28.29 16.64 36.37
N GLN A 488 28.06 17.45 35.34
CA GLN A 488 28.01 17.00 33.94
C GLN A 488 29.43 16.84 33.38
N ALA A 489 29.63 15.82 32.54
CA ALA A 489 30.91 15.59 31.89
C ALA A 489 31.27 16.71 30.92
N ILE A 490 32.53 17.14 30.94
CA ILE A 490 33.10 18.07 29.96
C ILE A 490 33.87 17.25 28.93
N LEU A 491 33.51 17.42 27.67
CA LEU A 491 34.10 16.70 26.54
C LEU A 491 34.93 17.65 25.68
N ARG A 492 35.85 17.07 24.91
CA ARG A 492 36.72 17.77 23.96
C ARG A 492 36.45 17.29 22.55
N ILE A 493 36.34 18.22 21.60
CA ILE A 493 36.23 17.91 20.17
C ILE A 493 37.58 17.39 19.65
N VAL A 494 37.56 16.22 19.01
CA VAL A 494 38.74 15.57 18.40
C VAL A 494 38.59 15.54 16.88
N GLY A 495 38.77 16.69 16.24
CA GLY A 495 38.68 16.84 14.79
C GLY A 495 38.54 18.30 14.37
N SER A 496 38.95 18.60 13.15
CA SER A 496 38.71 19.92 12.55
C SER A 496 37.31 19.95 11.95
N ASP A 497 36.65 21.11 12.00
CA ASP A 497 35.39 21.33 11.29
C ASP A 497 34.24 20.39 11.68
N VAL A 498 34.18 19.97 12.94
CA VAL A 498 33.16 19.06 13.46
C VAL A 498 31.79 19.75 13.50
N MET A 499 30.81 19.16 12.80
CA MET A 499 29.46 19.71 12.68
C MET A 499 28.59 19.29 13.86
N VAL A 500 27.99 20.28 14.53
CA VAL A 500 26.98 20.10 15.55
C VAL A 500 25.60 20.21 14.90
N ARG A 501 24.75 19.18 15.05
CA ARG A 501 23.53 18.99 14.26
C ARG A 501 22.26 19.13 15.11
N PRO A 502 21.11 19.49 14.52
CA PRO A 502 19.87 19.62 15.29
C PRO A 502 19.33 18.28 15.81
N ILE A 503 19.55 17.18 15.06
CA ILE A 503 19.18 15.81 15.42
C ILE A 503 20.40 14.86 15.30
N PRO A 504 20.38 13.66 15.89
CA PRO A 504 21.50 12.71 15.81
C PRO A 504 21.48 11.97 14.46
N LEU A 505 21.54 12.71 13.36
CA LEU A 505 21.60 12.20 11.99
C LEU A 505 22.37 13.17 11.09
N VAL A 506 23.18 12.64 10.19
CA VAL A 506 23.84 13.44 9.16
C VAL A 506 22.82 13.83 8.10
N GLN A 507 22.55 15.13 8.00
CA GLN A 507 21.68 15.73 7.00
C GLN A 507 22.53 16.71 6.18
N SER A 508 22.63 16.49 4.87
CA SER A 508 23.43 17.33 3.97
C SER A 508 22.72 18.62 3.56
N ASP A 509 21.40 18.64 3.69
CA ASP A 509 20.47 19.70 3.31
C ASP A 509 20.02 20.58 4.49
N VAL A 510 20.53 20.29 5.70
CA VAL A 510 20.20 21.03 6.92
C VAL A 510 21.44 21.74 7.45
N GLU A 511 21.33 23.05 7.65
CA GLU A 511 22.39 23.86 8.26
C GLU A 511 22.73 23.34 9.67
N PRO A 512 24.02 23.12 9.98
CA PRO A 512 24.43 22.72 11.31
C PRO A 512 24.18 23.84 12.33
N VAL A 513 23.91 23.45 13.57
CA VAL A 513 23.82 24.39 14.70
C VAL A 513 25.15 25.13 14.85
N ALA A 514 26.27 24.42 14.78
CA ALA A 514 27.60 25.01 14.86
C ALA A 514 28.65 24.17 14.15
N LYS A 515 29.81 24.78 13.94
CA LYS A 515 31.01 24.13 13.40
C LYS A 515 32.15 24.35 14.39
N LEU A 516 32.62 23.29 15.02
CA LEU A 516 33.60 23.34 16.10
C LEU A 516 34.98 22.90 15.60
N GLN A 517 36.02 23.52 16.15
CA GLN A 517 37.41 23.15 15.89
C GLN A 517 37.93 22.20 16.96
N SER A 518 38.99 21.48 16.61
CA SER A 518 39.69 20.57 17.52
C SER A 518 40.10 21.30 18.80
N GLY A 519 39.88 20.65 19.95
CA GLY A 519 40.18 21.21 21.26
C GLY A 519 39.05 22.01 21.91
N ALA A 520 37.98 22.35 21.16
CA ALA A 520 36.81 23.00 21.74
C ALA A 520 36.20 22.13 22.87
N ARG A 521 35.81 22.78 23.97
CA ARG A 521 35.21 22.12 25.15
C ARG A 521 33.70 22.28 25.13
N VAL A 522 32.99 21.19 25.41
CA VAL A 522 31.52 21.15 25.39
C VAL A 522 31.01 20.36 26.58
N VAL A 523 29.78 20.61 27.01
CA VAL A 523 29.18 19.90 28.15
C VAL A 523 28.20 18.85 27.64
N LEU A 524 28.30 17.62 28.13
CA LEU A 524 27.37 16.55 27.80
C LEU A 524 25.99 16.82 28.42
N VAL A 525 24.95 16.84 27.60
CA VAL A 525 23.54 16.99 28.01
C VAL A 525 22.85 15.64 28.06
N GLU A 526 22.87 14.90 26.95
CA GLU A 526 22.25 13.57 26.81
C GLU A 526 22.98 12.75 25.76
N GLN A 527 22.82 11.43 25.82
CA GLN A 527 23.23 10.50 24.78
C GLN A 527 21.98 9.97 24.07
N ALA A 528 22.09 9.78 22.76
CA ALA A 528 21.06 9.18 21.92
C ALA A 528 21.72 8.27 20.89
N VAL A 529 21.04 7.21 20.48
CA VAL A 529 21.45 6.46 19.29
C VAL A 529 21.27 7.33 18.03
N GLN A 530 22.07 7.08 17.01
CA GLN A 530 21.85 7.69 15.70
C GLN A 530 20.41 7.44 15.23
N SER A 531 19.73 8.51 14.82
CA SER A 531 18.36 8.40 14.30
C SER A 531 18.36 7.59 13.01
N ASN A 532 17.47 6.61 12.95
CA ASN A 532 17.12 5.85 11.75
C ASN A 532 15.58 5.89 11.57
N ALA A 533 15.01 4.93 10.85
CA ALA A 533 13.56 4.86 10.65
C ALA A 533 12.79 4.25 11.85
N MET A 534 13.46 3.59 12.79
CA MET A 534 12.91 2.80 13.90
C MET A 534 13.15 3.49 15.24
N SER A 535 14.32 4.08 15.45
CA SER A 535 14.69 4.89 16.61
C SER A 535 15.04 6.28 16.12
N TRP A 536 14.29 7.29 16.56
CA TRP A 536 14.27 8.56 15.86
C TRP A 536 14.10 9.76 16.79
N VAL A 537 14.75 10.85 16.40
CA VAL A 537 14.50 12.19 16.93
C VAL A 537 13.95 13.05 15.79
N ARG A 538 12.88 13.80 16.06
CA ARG A 538 12.27 14.76 15.13
C ARG A 538 12.17 16.13 15.79
N GLY A 539 12.42 17.17 15.01
CA GLY A 539 12.40 18.56 15.48
C GLY A 539 13.79 19.12 15.82
N PRO A 540 13.87 20.29 16.47
CA PRO A 540 12.74 21.07 16.99
C PRO A 540 11.76 21.47 15.87
N MET A 541 10.47 21.22 16.10
CA MET A 541 9.41 21.59 15.16
C MET A 541 8.98 23.04 15.40
N ASP A 542 8.66 23.74 14.32
CA ASP A 542 8.02 25.04 14.38
C ASP A 542 6.61 24.92 14.98
N ALA A 543 6.31 25.74 15.99
CA ALA A 543 5.07 25.64 16.75
C ALA A 543 3.84 26.02 15.92
N GLU A 544 3.97 26.95 14.97
CA GLU A 544 2.87 27.40 14.10
C GLU A 544 2.54 26.35 13.03
N ALA A 545 3.57 25.79 12.40
CA ALA A 545 3.42 24.69 11.45
C ALA A 545 2.84 23.44 12.12
N LEU A 546 3.28 23.13 13.35
CA LEU A 546 2.74 22.01 14.13
C LEU A 546 1.27 22.24 14.50
N LEU A 547 0.90 23.44 14.96
CA LEU A 547 -0.50 23.79 15.23
C LEU A 547 -1.38 23.66 13.99
N THR A 548 -0.86 24.14 12.85
CA THR A 548 -1.55 24.02 11.57
C THR A 548 -1.79 22.56 11.19
N ALA A 549 -0.80 21.69 11.39
CA ALA A 549 -0.93 20.26 11.13
C ALA A 549 -1.96 19.59 12.06
N ILE A 550 -1.96 19.91 13.36
CA ILE A 550 -2.92 19.42 14.34
C ILE A 550 -4.34 19.86 13.98
N ASN A 551 -4.56 21.17 13.76
CA ASN A 551 -5.88 21.73 13.50
C ASN A 551 -6.54 21.18 12.23
N LYS A 552 -5.77 20.72 11.22
CA LYS A 552 -6.32 20.02 10.05
C LYS A 552 -7.00 18.70 10.37
N ARG A 553 -6.76 18.13 11.56
CA ARG A 553 -7.33 16.86 12.02
C ARG A 553 -8.45 17.03 13.04
N LEU A 554 -8.73 18.26 13.47
CA LEU A 554 -9.71 18.57 14.51
C LEU A 554 -10.99 19.14 13.91
N SER A 555 -12.12 18.79 14.52
CA SER A 555 -13.41 19.44 14.25
C SER A 555 -13.47 20.85 14.85
N THR A 556 -12.84 21.04 16.01
CA THR A 556 -12.74 22.32 16.71
C THR A 556 -11.27 22.74 16.81
N PRO A 557 -10.84 23.75 16.04
CA PRO A 557 -9.44 24.19 16.06
C PRO A 557 -9.01 24.75 17.42
N ILE A 558 -7.77 24.46 17.80
CA ILE A 558 -7.08 25.05 18.94
C ILE A 558 -6.57 26.44 18.54
N SER A 559 -6.82 27.43 19.39
CA SER A 559 -6.47 28.83 19.15
C SER A 559 -5.20 29.24 19.91
N GLY A 560 -4.41 30.12 19.29
CA GLY A 560 -3.18 30.66 19.88
C GLY A 560 -1.96 29.73 19.74
N PRO A 561 -0.74 30.22 20.03
CA PRO A 561 0.49 29.45 19.84
C PRO A 561 0.54 28.25 20.78
N ILE A 562 1.16 27.15 20.33
CA ILE A 562 1.47 26.00 21.18
C ILE A 562 2.53 26.43 22.20
N ARG A 563 2.13 26.48 23.47
CA ARG A 563 3.00 26.78 24.62
C ARG A 563 3.41 25.50 25.34
N THR A 564 2.52 24.53 25.39
CA THR A 564 2.77 23.20 25.93
C THR A 564 2.19 22.13 25.03
N LEU A 565 2.87 20.98 25.01
CA LEU A 565 2.44 19.78 24.31
C LEU A 565 2.79 18.56 25.17
N THR A 566 1.77 17.96 25.79
CA THR A 566 1.96 16.86 26.74
C THR A 566 1.20 15.62 26.28
N ILE A 567 1.74 14.45 26.63
CA ILE A 567 1.02 13.19 26.50
C ILE A 567 0.11 13.07 27.73
N ALA A 568 -1.21 13.11 27.51
CA ALA A 568 -2.20 13.04 28.57
C ALA A 568 -2.54 11.61 28.95
N GLU A 569 -2.44 10.68 28.00
CA GLU A 569 -2.75 9.27 28.19
C GLU A 569 -1.83 8.41 27.34
N SER A 570 -1.35 7.30 27.91
CA SER A 570 -0.55 6.29 27.22
C SER A 570 -1.17 4.91 27.42
N GLY A 571 -1.09 4.07 26.40
CA GLY A 571 -1.55 2.70 26.46
C GLY A 571 -0.51 1.74 27.03
N PRO A 572 -0.83 0.44 27.13
CA PRO A 572 0.05 -0.56 27.74
C PRO A 572 1.40 -0.72 27.04
N SER A 573 1.51 -0.36 25.75
CA SER A 573 2.78 -0.40 25.01
C SER A 573 3.67 0.84 25.23
N GLY A 574 3.16 1.85 25.94
CA GLY A 574 3.77 3.17 26.07
C GLY A 574 3.50 4.11 24.90
N ARG A 575 2.58 3.76 23.98
CA ARG A 575 2.13 4.64 22.90
C ARG A 575 1.22 5.73 23.45
N ALA A 576 1.38 6.95 22.92
CA ALA A 576 0.49 8.06 23.21
C ALA A 576 -0.90 7.76 22.62
N LEU A 577 -1.93 7.76 23.48
CA LEU A 577 -3.33 7.66 23.08
C LEU A 577 -3.96 9.04 22.90
N LYS A 578 -3.53 9.96 23.75
CA LYS A 578 -4.09 11.30 23.85
C LYS A 578 -3.00 12.30 24.17
N ILE A 579 -3.06 13.44 23.50
CA ILE A 579 -2.18 14.58 23.76
C ILE A 579 -3.01 15.80 24.15
N GLU A 580 -2.38 16.72 24.84
CA GLU A 580 -2.93 18.03 25.18
C GLU A 580 -2.03 19.13 24.63
N VAL A 581 -2.66 20.13 24.00
CA VAL A 581 -2.01 21.38 23.59
C VAL A 581 -2.56 22.48 24.48
N ASN A 582 -1.68 23.17 25.22
CA ASN A 582 -2.09 24.21 26.16
C ASN A 582 -3.11 23.73 27.22
N GLY A 583 -3.07 22.45 27.59
CA GLY A 583 -4.04 21.80 28.47
C GLY A 583 -5.40 21.49 27.81
N GLN A 584 -5.59 21.85 26.55
CA GLN A 584 -6.75 21.44 25.76
C GLN A 584 -6.46 20.09 25.11
N THR A 585 -7.32 19.12 25.38
CA THR A 585 -7.30 17.81 24.71
C THR A 585 -7.37 17.97 23.18
N VAL A 586 -6.47 17.26 22.48
CA VAL A 586 -6.51 17.09 21.03
C VAL A 586 -7.43 15.91 20.71
N ASP A 587 -8.68 16.19 20.34
CA ASP A 587 -9.70 15.17 20.07
C ASP A 587 -9.62 14.67 18.62
N ILE A 588 -8.92 13.54 18.44
CA ILE A 588 -8.74 12.87 17.15
C ILE A 588 -9.55 11.58 17.09
N ARG A 589 -9.95 11.19 15.87
CA ARG A 589 -10.85 10.05 15.66
C ARG A 589 -10.32 8.72 16.19
N TYR A 590 -9.03 8.43 15.98
CA TYR A 590 -8.36 7.22 16.48
C TYR A 590 -6.92 7.55 16.89
N PRO A 591 -6.36 6.94 17.96
CA PRO A 591 -5.04 7.27 18.49
C PRO A 591 -3.89 7.33 17.47
N ASP A 592 -3.80 6.37 16.52
CA ASP A 592 -2.71 6.34 15.52
C ASP A 592 -2.70 7.57 14.60
N SER A 593 -3.83 8.29 14.50
CA SER A 593 -3.90 9.54 13.74
C SER A 593 -2.96 10.63 14.26
N LEU A 594 -2.47 10.51 15.51
CA LEU A 594 -1.44 11.40 16.08
C LEU A 594 -0.19 11.46 15.21
N ARG A 595 0.22 10.35 14.58
CA ARG A 595 1.38 10.33 13.67
C ARG A 595 1.24 11.38 12.58
N SER A 596 0.10 11.38 11.91
CA SER A 596 -0.20 12.32 10.83
C SER A 596 -0.48 13.74 11.32
N ALA A 597 -1.04 13.89 12.52
CA ALA A 597 -1.32 15.19 13.14
C ALA A 597 -0.03 15.92 13.58
N LEU A 598 0.99 15.16 13.99
CA LEU A 598 2.27 15.66 14.52
C LEU A 598 3.38 15.67 13.45
N GLY A 599 3.03 15.92 12.19
CA GLY A 599 4.01 16.07 11.12
C GLY A 599 4.54 14.77 10.51
N GLY A 600 3.82 13.66 10.65
CA GLY A 600 4.16 12.37 10.04
C GLY A 600 5.17 11.56 10.87
N LEU A 601 4.98 11.47 12.18
CA LEU A 601 5.86 10.68 13.05
C LEU A 601 5.84 9.19 12.67
N PRO A 602 6.99 8.48 12.76
CA PRO A 602 7.04 7.05 12.41
C PRO A 602 6.14 6.13 13.26
N SER A 603 5.87 6.50 14.51
CA SER A 603 4.97 5.77 15.42
C SER A 603 4.30 6.74 16.42
N THR A 604 3.37 6.23 17.22
CA THR A 604 2.83 6.95 18.40
C THR A 604 3.60 6.65 19.70
N ARG A 605 4.69 5.88 19.63
CA ARG A 605 5.56 5.60 20.78
C ARG A 605 6.68 6.62 20.84
N PHE A 606 6.42 7.72 21.53
CA PHE A 606 7.36 8.82 21.67
C PHE A 606 7.23 9.54 23.01
N THR A 607 8.24 10.33 23.31
CA THR A 607 8.21 11.37 24.34
C THR A 607 8.33 12.74 23.69
N VAL A 608 7.85 13.77 24.37
CA VAL A 608 7.96 15.16 23.95
C VAL A 608 8.98 15.85 24.85
N ASP A 609 10.07 16.34 24.28
CA ASP A 609 10.98 17.27 24.95
C ASP A 609 10.49 18.70 24.69
N GLU A 610 9.75 19.26 25.65
CA GLU A 610 9.19 20.61 25.62
C GLU A 610 10.25 21.64 26.03
N THR A 611 11.07 22.19 25.14
CA THR A 611 12.22 23.02 25.58
C THR A 611 11.81 24.34 26.25
N GLY A 612 10.57 24.82 26.10
CA GLY A 612 10.12 26.10 26.68
C GLY A 612 9.54 26.02 28.10
N ARG A 613 9.23 24.83 28.62
CA ARG A 613 8.51 24.70 29.90
C ARG A 613 9.47 24.61 31.09
N VAL A 614 9.41 25.59 31.98
CA VAL A 614 10.17 25.60 33.25
C VAL A 614 9.29 26.16 34.37
N THR A 615 9.17 25.39 35.46
CA THR A 615 8.51 25.83 36.69
C THR A 615 9.57 26.30 37.69
N VAL A 616 9.51 27.57 38.05
CA VAL A 616 10.40 28.20 39.01
C VAL A 616 9.68 28.30 40.36
N LEU A 617 10.31 27.81 41.42
CA LEU A 617 9.83 27.93 42.79
C LEU A 617 10.49 29.15 43.45
N GLY A 618 9.71 30.19 43.70
CA GLY A 618 10.15 31.39 44.41
C GLY A 618 10.16 31.21 45.93
N SER A 619 10.75 32.19 46.63
CA SER A 619 10.73 32.23 48.10
C SER A 619 9.28 32.28 48.62
N GLY A 620 8.97 31.45 49.62
CA GLY A 620 7.61 31.33 50.16
C GLY A 620 6.67 30.39 49.39
N GLY A 621 7.16 29.65 48.39
CA GLY A 621 6.39 28.61 47.69
C GLY A 621 5.59 29.08 46.47
N ALA A 622 5.78 30.34 46.05
CA ALA A 622 5.20 30.85 44.80
C ALA A 622 5.75 30.08 43.60
N LYS A 623 4.89 29.76 42.63
CA LYS A 623 5.25 29.04 41.39
C LYS A 623 5.07 29.96 40.19
N THR A 624 6.09 30.08 39.36
CA THR A 624 6.02 30.75 38.05
C THR A 624 6.32 29.73 36.96
N GLU A 625 5.52 29.68 35.89
CA GLU A 625 5.72 28.74 34.77
C GLU A 625 5.99 29.47 33.45
N ARG A 626 7.11 29.14 32.83
CA ARG A 626 7.42 29.44 31.42
C ARG A 626 6.77 28.37 30.52
N PRO A 627 6.29 28.72 29.31
CA PRO A 627 6.35 30.03 28.65
C PRO A 627 5.12 30.93 28.92
N TYR A 628 4.31 30.64 29.95
CA TYR A 628 3.10 31.43 30.23
C TYR A 628 3.42 32.83 30.77
N ASP A 629 4.50 32.96 31.53
CA ASP A 629 5.02 34.23 32.06
C ASP A 629 6.22 34.74 31.23
N ALA A 630 6.14 35.96 30.70
CA ALA A 630 7.22 36.57 29.91
C ALA A 630 8.28 37.31 30.75
N SER A 631 8.10 37.41 32.07
CA SER A 631 8.97 38.17 32.99
C SER A 631 10.40 37.65 32.99
N PRO A 632 11.44 38.49 32.74
CA PRO A 632 12.83 38.07 32.65
C PRO A 632 13.26 37.07 33.73
N LEU A 633 13.91 35.97 33.32
CA LEU A 633 14.46 35.01 34.26
C LEU A 633 15.79 35.54 34.79
N HIS A 634 15.97 35.56 36.11
CA HIS A 634 17.23 35.92 36.75
C HIS A 634 17.76 34.75 37.56
N ALA A 635 19.05 34.41 37.39
CA ALA A 635 19.78 33.49 38.24
C ALA A 635 20.48 34.29 39.35
N ALA A 636 20.13 34.03 40.60
CA ALA A 636 20.73 34.66 41.77
C ALA A 636 21.64 33.66 42.52
N GLY A 637 22.93 33.97 42.59
CA GLY A 637 23.90 33.30 43.45
C GLY A 637 24.22 34.13 44.70
N ALA A 638 25.11 33.63 45.56
CA ALA A 638 25.50 34.29 46.81
C ALA A 638 26.00 35.74 46.60
N ASP A 639 26.65 36.00 45.46
CA ASP A 639 27.38 37.25 45.22
C ASP A 639 26.95 37.98 43.93
N ARG A 640 25.99 37.43 43.17
CA ARG A 640 25.59 37.97 41.86
C ARG A 640 24.15 37.63 41.49
N VAL A 641 23.53 38.52 40.72
CA VAL A 641 22.26 38.26 40.03
C VAL A 641 22.48 38.53 38.55
N GLU A 642 22.29 37.51 37.71
CA GLU A 642 22.45 37.61 36.25
C GLU A 642 21.11 37.33 35.58
N GLN A 643 20.74 38.14 34.59
CA GLN A 643 19.59 37.83 33.74
C GLN A 643 19.95 36.67 32.82
N ALA A 644 19.15 35.60 32.82
CA ALA A 644 19.34 34.50 31.91
C ALA A 644 19.10 34.95 30.46
N GLY A 645 19.97 34.51 29.54
CA GLY A 645 19.81 34.74 28.10
C GLY A 645 18.67 33.93 27.49
N GLY A 646 18.60 33.89 26.15
CA GLY A 646 17.53 33.18 25.42
C GLY A 646 17.53 31.65 25.56
N THR A 647 18.62 31.05 26.04
CA THR A 647 18.73 29.62 26.39
C THR A 647 19.31 29.47 27.80
N TYR A 648 18.78 28.55 28.59
CA TYR A 648 19.17 28.27 29.96
C TYR A 648 19.13 26.77 30.22
N TYR A 649 19.85 26.31 31.24
CA TYR A 649 19.93 24.88 31.56
C TYR A 649 19.31 24.62 32.93
N VAL A 650 18.42 23.64 32.99
CA VAL A 650 17.74 23.22 34.22
C VAL A 650 18.37 21.92 34.67
N LEU A 651 18.92 21.92 35.88
CA LEU A 651 19.38 20.72 36.56
C LEU A 651 18.28 20.30 37.54
N ASP A 652 17.68 19.13 37.31
CA ASP A 652 16.66 18.61 38.24
C ASP A 652 17.29 17.93 39.47
N GLY A 653 16.46 17.59 40.46
CA GLY A 653 16.91 16.97 41.72
C GLY A 653 17.55 15.59 41.56
N SER A 654 17.49 14.98 40.36
CA SER A 654 18.18 13.72 40.03
C SER A 654 19.55 13.94 39.39
N GLY A 655 19.96 15.19 39.17
CA GLY A 655 21.21 15.54 38.50
C GLY A 655 21.11 15.50 36.96
N ARG A 656 19.90 15.42 36.39
CA ARG A 656 19.70 15.44 34.94
C ARG A 656 19.66 16.87 34.44
N LEU A 657 20.54 17.19 33.48
CA LEU A 657 20.60 18.48 32.83
C LEU A 657 19.65 18.50 31.63
N ARG A 658 18.82 19.53 31.53
CA ARG A 658 17.95 19.78 30.37
C ARG A 658 18.18 21.19 29.84
N ALA A 659 18.30 21.34 28.54
CA ALA A 659 18.28 22.66 27.90
C ALA A 659 16.85 23.20 27.82
N ALA A 660 16.68 24.47 28.16
CA ALA A 660 15.43 25.20 28.07
C ALA A 660 15.62 26.50 27.28
N THR A 661 14.62 26.86 26.48
CA THR A 661 14.63 28.03 25.59
C THR A 661 13.58 29.05 26.01
N GLN A 662 13.73 30.29 25.54
CA GLN A 662 12.74 31.34 25.75
C GLN A 662 11.42 31.03 25.02
N ASP A 663 11.52 30.58 23.76
CA ASP A 663 10.37 30.16 22.96
C ASP A 663 10.13 28.66 23.08
N ALA A 664 8.87 28.24 23.03
CA ALA A 664 8.53 26.82 23.07
C ALA A 664 8.96 26.13 21.77
N GLN A 665 9.86 25.15 21.89
CA GLN A 665 10.17 24.22 20.82
C GLN A 665 9.79 22.80 21.23
N PHE A 666 9.37 22.01 20.24
CA PHE A 666 8.90 20.66 20.45
C PHE A 666 9.77 19.70 19.69
N ARG A 667 10.40 18.79 20.43
CA ARG A 667 11.20 17.72 19.87
C ARG A 667 10.62 16.40 20.30
N PHE A 668 10.43 15.50 19.35
CA PHE A 668 9.89 14.18 19.59
C PHE A 668 11.02 13.16 19.56
N VAL A 669 11.13 12.37 20.61
CA VAL A 669 12.07 11.25 20.70
C VAL A 669 11.24 9.98 20.76
N GLY A 670 11.33 9.13 19.75
CA GLY A 670 10.46 7.97 19.63
C GLY A 670 11.14 6.74 19.06
N THR A 671 10.42 5.62 19.21
CA THR A 671 10.83 4.29 18.75
C THR A 671 9.70 3.61 17.99
N GLY A 672 10.03 2.58 17.21
CA GLY A 672 9.09 1.87 16.37
C GLY A 672 8.76 2.61 15.08
N ASN A 673 8.24 1.85 14.11
CA ASN A 673 7.82 2.32 12.81
C ASN A 673 6.62 1.50 12.32
N GLY A 674 5.49 2.19 12.10
CA GLY A 674 4.20 1.59 11.80
C GLY A 674 3.27 1.59 13.01
N HIS A 675 2.15 0.87 12.89
CA HIS A 675 1.13 0.80 13.95
C HIS A 675 1.59 0.02 15.19
N GLY A 676 2.54 -0.90 15.04
CA GLY A 676 3.08 -1.70 16.15
C GLY A 676 2.21 -2.88 16.61
N VAL A 677 0.99 -3.00 16.10
CA VAL A 677 0.10 -4.14 16.38
C VAL A 677 0.58 -5.42 15.70
N GLY A 678 0.57 -6.53 16.44
CA GLY A 678 0.91 -7.87 15.93
C GLY A 678 2.41 -8.10 15.79
N LEU A 679 2.84 -8.80 14.73
CA LEU A 679 4.25 -9.16 14.53
C LEU A 679 5.12 -7.92 14.30
N SER A 680 6.17 -7.77 15.11
CA SER A 680 7.27 -6.84 14.80
C SER A 680 8.30 -7.53 13.91
N GLN A 681 8.59 -6.98 12.73
CA GLN A 681 9.57 -7.58 11.80
C GLN A 681 10.99 -7.59 12.40
N TYR A 682 11.43 -6.47 12.98
CA TYR A 682 12.74 -6.39 13.65
C TYR A 682 12.79 -7.24 14.93
N GLY A 683 11.69 -7.29 15.69
CA GLY A 683 11.63 -8.17 16.87
C GLY A 683 11.65 -9.65 16.50
N ALA A 684 10.94 -10.07 15.44
CA ALA A 684 11.01 -11.43 14.90
C ALA A 684 12.42 -11.80 14.43
N ARG A 685 13.14 -10.84 13.82
CA ARG A 685 14.56 -11.01 13.49
C ARG A 685 15.39 -11.29 14.75
N SER A 686 15.28 -10.46 15.79
CA SER A 686 16.07 -10.64 17.00
C SER A 686 15.75 -11.96 17.70
N MET A 687 14.48 -12.33 17.82
CA MET A 687 14.08 -13.63 18.38
C MET A 687 14.66 -14.80 17.56
N ALA A 688 14.64 -14.72 16.23
CA ALA A 688 15.25 -15.76 15.40
C ALA A 688 16.78 -15.83 15.56
N GLU A 689 17.46 -14.69 15.78
CA GLU A 689 18.89 -14.63 16.10
C GLU A 689 19.20 -15.22 17.50
N ASP A 690 18.25 -15.13 18.44
CA ASP A 690 18.30 -15.74 19.77
C ASP A 690 17.92 -17.24 19.79
N GLY A 691 17.56 -17.80 18.64
CA GLY A 691 17.33 -19.24 18.45
C GLY A 691 15.87 -19.71 18.56
N TYR A 692 14.92 -18.78 18.66
CA TYR A 692 13.49 -19.11 18.63
C TYR A 692 13.07 -19.57 17.23
N ASP A 693 12.22 -20.59 17.15
CA ASP A 693 11.62 -21.00 15.87
C ASP A 693 10.44 -20.11 15.48
N TYR A 694 10.01 -20.20 14.21
CA TYR A 694 8.92 -19.36 13.70
C TYR A 694 7.59 -19.55 14.43
N ARG A 695 7.32 -20.73 15.02
CA ARG A 695 6.08 -20.99 15.75
C ARG A 695 6.12 -20.28 17.10
N GLU A 696 7.25 -20.36 17.81
CA GLU A 696 7.48 -19.64 19.05
C GLU A 696 7.33 -18.13 18.83
N ILE A 697 7.98 -17.60 17.78
CA ILE A 697 7.86 -16.19 17.38
C ILE A 697 6.39 -15.80 17.17
N LEU A 698 5.63 -16.57 16.38
CA LEU A 698 4.22 -16.25 16.12
C LEU A 698 3.35 -16.33 17.37
N THR A 699 3.54 -17.34 18.22
CA THR A 699 2.77 -17.48 19.47
C THR A 699 3.11 -16.41 20.51
N HIS A 700 4.31 -15.82 20.43
CA HIS A 700 4.69 -14.66 21.22
C HIS A 700 3.91 -13.41 20.80
N TYR A 701 3.86 -13.13 19.49
CA TYR A 701 3.22 -11.93 18.96
C TYR A 701 1.70 -11.99 18.87
N TYR A 702 1.12 -13.19 18.73
CA TYR A 702 -0.32 -13.40 18.59
C TYR A 702 -0.83 -14.30 19.72
N ASN A 703 -1.47 -13.70 20.72
CA ASN A 703 -1.83 -14.41 21.95
C ASN A 703 -2.96 -15.44 21.73
N GLY A 704 -2.79 -16.64 22.25
CA GLY A 704 -3.82 -17.70 22.26
C GLY A 704 -4.15 -18.27 20.88
N ILE A 705 -3.31 -18.04 19.87
CA ILE A 705 -3.50 -18.62 18.54
C ILE A 705 -3.09 -20.10 18.51
N THR A 706 -3.58 -20.79 17.49
CA THR A 706 -3.09 -22.09 17.05
C THR A 706 -2.63 -22.00 15.61
N ILE A 707 -1.49 -22.60 15.29
CA ILE A 707 -1.02 -22.70 13.90
C ILE A 707 -1.56 -24.01 13.32
N SER A 708 -2.32 -23.92 12.24
CA SER A 708 -2.88 -25.06 11.53
C SER A 708 -2.40 -25.09 10.09
N LYS A 709 -2.26 -26.29 9.54
CA LYS A 709 -2.02 -26.49 8.11
C LYS A 709 -3.35 -26.80 7.41
N GLY A 710 -3.66 -26.03 6.37
CA GLY A 710 -4.82 -26.22 5.49
C GLY A 710 -4.63 -27.34 4.50
#